data_AF-A0A8T4ZRJ2-F1
#
_entry.id   AF-A0A8T4ZRJ2-F1
#
_cell.length_a   1.000
_cell.length_b   1.000
_cell.length_c   1.000
_cell.angle_alpha   90.00
_cell.angle_beta   90.00
_cell.angle_gamma   90.00
#
_symmetry.space_group_name_H-M   'P 1'
#
loop_
_entity.id
_entity.type
_entity.pdbx_description
1 polymer ?
#
loop_
_entity_poly.entity_id
_entity_poly.type
_entity_poly.pdbx_seq_one_letter_code
_entity_poly.pdbx_strand_id
1 'polypeptide(L)'
;MKRKFTERISKIFILPLISSAFSSLTLWLIDSWIKYPLFFFQIATIILLFSIINDYDLKITIKGRMPAENIPASLILDLALVLSSIALLIADIFQTSLGLFQVILSLLCTSLLSGYALLNISGISRYFSNLENVVLSYITSYILTAFLTLLFIITPEYIRTKLILATFIGFGIASIIKHERTRSHQIKRSLTKNIDALAIIFSLIFYIISFCIIYPGFAHLPGMDISWHYSFSIVLWRTPELYKAFNYFLAHLHESAFIAISKASLTYIQMALVTLNLMMPLAFYVMAKSYLEDVDHRLPAISTIFYATFSGFAWVYLAKLKLEGSSGNIISLLGMVNDKAYNGAMYLAQPYLWFVPLSASFTILMVQLSLLKKLEIRKKEFIVLFSLLIIASYLVHITEAIIFTIFLCFYAFFSRSKDYRLDDAIQASIIGFIILDVLYVILYYMLSEGMRIYLRFDHLLATTILFLTKIYRRSGIQNRFCQFYRKLHLKPLVKITLYLIIFLYFLGLITWIGGIPLFHTWAVVEIGSIPWFIYPVFLGVLGILGLFSIYHLSQGGESANSFMPFIALSIFSLLFGRTLTFVNLNLFNTGYWEKRMTAYFFLAFSILAPISMLKFVDTIKTYKNKIKNIITTTILISTVTVYGIQSIFIVLEHWSMVQPWVSDREFEAIDFLKDVLERDRCAYTVTLTSASDSVVTFSAPPYKLTGRFIVLTSLNPEMPLLALKAHNLSHAYLYMHSRDYASLNRYGQSWLAKHLLPMLPVIYRNEEVTIYNSSSVSFPQTNSATALVIPYDDLIDPKEGWLYAYDMLSLGEYNYTVFYDLDPSMFSYDLFILSIDPPEGNILKRTFRDNFSNESGWLSISGDWRYTDQGLQVGKMGEYQDAMFISPVSAQNFTASLTFMPLDGDLRVANYVSIIYDWKDKNNFKYAGLMFDGSGVVYAYFSSYKDGVVVCYPKWPGLNTGLRWGFGDSFNLTVSADGEMARLYVNGRPYLRVEGGAAGGKLGIRMTKFYDVLFTSFEAEASLAVQLRDVMDYLEHVRNGGRLIVFNTNGYGYFSNRMLKIKNSSLTVDEINGSVEVKLPLALGVPILEPRSGVEPLALYISQEGSSIYAAVERHGSGEIIYVNIYPIISASESNGVEP
;
A
#
# COMPACT_ATOMS: atom_id res chain seq x y z
N MET A 1 -19.50 -9.00 -67.54
CA MET A 1 -20.38 -8.47 -66.47
C MET A 1 -20.63 -9.50 -65.35
N LYS A 2 -21.12 -10.71 -65.67
CA LYS A 2 -21.36 -11.83 -64.71
C LYS A 2 -20.19 -12.07 -63.73
N ARG A 3 -18.94 -12.17 -64.22
CA ARG A 3 -17.73 -12.40 -63.39
C ARG A 3 -17.43 -11.27 -62.38
N LYS A 4 -17.67 -9.99 -62.73
CA LYS A 4 -17.51 -8.85 -61.82
C LYS A 4 -18.65 -8.76 -60.79
N PHE A 5 -19.85 -9.21 -61.16
CA PHE A 5 -21.02 -9.27 -60.26
C PHE A 5 -20.85 -10.38 -59.22
N THR A 6 -20.45 -11.59 -59.64
CA THR A 6 -20.13 -12.70 -58.73
C THR A 6 -18.97 -12.36 -57.79
N GLU A 7 -17.96 -11.63 -58.26
CA GLU A 7 -16.82 -11.18 -57.46
C GLU A 7 -17.18 -10.08 -56.43
N ARG A 8 -18.22 -9.28 -56.69
CA ARG A 8 -18.77 -8.31 -55.72
C ARG A 8 -19.65 -9.01 -54.69
N ILE A 9 -20.54 -9.90 -55.12
CA ILE A 9 -21.43 -10.66 -54.24
C ILE A 9 -20.61 -11.56 -53.31
N SER A 10 -19.59 -12.25 -53.82
CA SER A 10 -18.74 -13.11 -52.99
C SER A 10 -18.03 -12.31 -51.90
N LYS A 11 -17.55 -11.10 -52.19
CA LYS A 11 -16.95 -10.22 -51.16
C LYS A 11 -17.96 -9.72 -50.13
N ILE A 12 -19.19 -9.42 -50.55
CA ILE A 12 -20.24 -8.89 -49.67
C ILE A 12 -20.76 -9.97 -48.70
N PHE A 13 -20.83 -11.24 -49.11
CA PHE A 13 -21.36 -12.31 -48.26
C PHE A 13 -20.28 -13.17 -47.58
N ILE A 14 -19.21 -13.56 -48.29
CA ILE A 14 -18.22 -14.51 -47.75
C ILE A 14 -17.38 -13.87 -46.64
N LEU A 15 -16.94 -12.62 -46.82
CA LEU A 15 -16.06 -11.96 -45.85
C LEU A 15 -16.76 -11.78 -44.49
N PRO A 16 -17.97 -11.19 -44.40
CA PRO A 16 -18.68 -11.11 -43.12
C PRO A 16 -18.99 -12.49 -42.53
N LEU A 17 -19.40 -13.47 -43.35
CA LEU A 17 -19.73 -14.81 -42.85
C LEU A 17 -18.53 -15.49 -42.19
N ILE A 18 -17.37 -15.52 -42.85
CA ILE A 18 -16.15 -16.10 -42.28
C ILE A 18 -15.69 -15.30 -41.05
N SER A 19 -15.76 -13.97 -41.11
CA SER A 19 -15.40 -13.10 -39.99
C SER A 19 -16.27 -13.39 -38.75
N SER A 20 -17.58 -13.53 -38.93
CA SER A 20 -18.52 -13.88 -37.86
C SER A 20 -18.29 -15.28 -37.32
N ALA A 21 -18.04 -16.26 -38.18
CA ALA A 21 -17.77 -17.64 -37.77
C ALA A 21 -16.52 -17.72 -36.87
N PHE A 22 -15.43 -17.04 -37.25
CA PHE A 22 -14.21 -16.99 -36.45
C PHE A 22 -14.40 -16.18 -35.17
N SER A 23 -15.13 -15.06 -35.24
CA SER A 23 -15.36 -14.19 -34.09
C SER A 23 -16.29 -14.83 -33.06
N SER A 24 -17.04 -15.88 -33.41
CA SER A 24 -17.94 -16.60 -32.49
C SER A 24 -17.21 -17.17 -31.26
N LEU A 25 -15.88 -17.39 -31.36
CA LEU A 25 -15.04 -17.74 -30.22
C LEU A 25 -15.14 -16.72 -29.08
N THR A 26 -15.22 -15.43 -29.40
CA THR A 26 -15.37 -14.35 -28.40
C THR A 26 -16.68 -14.50 -27.62
N LEU A 27 -17.78 -14.89 -28.28
CA LEU A 27 -19.08 -15.09 -27.63
C LEU A 27 -19.08 -16.28 -26.66
N TRP A 28 -18.23 -17.27 -26.91
CA TRP A 28 -18.04 -18.43 -26.03
C TRP A 28 -17.03 -18.15 -24.91
N LEU A 29 -15.98 -17.39 -25.21
CA LEU A 29 -14.87 -17.16 -24.28
C LEU A 29 -15.18 -16.11 -23.21
N ILE A 30 -15.93 -15.07 -23.57
CA ILE A 30 -16.31 -13.96 -22.68
C ILE A 30 -17.71 -14.22 -22.12
N ASP A 31 -17.90 -14.10 -20.82
CA ASP A 31 -19.16 -14.43 -20.15
C ASP A 31 -20.09 -13.22 -20.04
N SER A 32 -19.53 -12.05 -19.72
CA SER A 32 -20.30 -10.82 -19.52
C SER A 32 -20.93 -10.25 -20.79
N TRP A 33 -21.76 -9.23 -20.63
CA TRP A 33 -22.44 -8.54 -21.72
C TRP A 33 -21.48 -7.86 -22.72
N ILE A 34 -20.23 -7.59 -22.33
CA ILE A 34 -19.26 -6.92 -23.21
C ILE A 34 -18.88 -7.79 -24.41
N LYS A 35 -19.14 -9.11 -24.37
CA LYS A 35 -18.89 -10.02 -25.50
C LYS A 35 -19.57 -9.59 -26.79
N TYR A 36 -20.74 -8.94 -26.73
CA TYR A 36 -21.46 -8.50 -27.92
C TYR A 36 -20.76 -7.34 -28.65
N PRO A 37 -20.47 -6.19 -28.00
CA PRO A 37 -19.72 -5.13 -28.66
C PRO A 37 -18.31 -5.59 -29.09
N LEU A 38 -17.63 -6.43 -28.29
CA LEU A 38 -16.31 -6.97 -28.65
C LEU A 38 -16.36 -7.93 -29.85
N PHE A 39 -17.42 -8.74 -29.98
CA PHE A 39 -17.65 -9.59 -31.15
C PHE A 39 -17.81 -8.76 -32.44
N PHE A 40 -18.63 -7.71 -32.41
CA PHE A 40 -18.79 -6.82 -33.56
C PHE A 40 -17.51 -6.06 -33.89
N PHE A 41 -16.78 -5.60 -32.86
CA PHE A 41 -15.48 -4.97 -33.03
C PHE A 41 -14.49 -5.90 -33.73
N GLN A 42 -14.43 -7.17 -33.33
CA GLN A 42 -13.54 -8.15 -33.95
C GLN A 42 -13.88 -8.38 -35.44
N ILE A 43 -15.16 -8.53 -35.78
CA ILE A 43 -15.61 -8.64 -37.17
C ILE A 43 -15.17 -7.41 -37.99
N ALA A 44 -15.40 -6.21 -37.45
CA ALA A 44 -15.02 -4.96 -38.10
C ALA A 44 -13.49 -4.87 -38.29
N THR A 45 -12.71 -5.36 -37.33
CA THR A 45 -11.24 -5.43 -37.43
C THR A 45 -10.80 -6.30 -38.59
N ILE A 46 -11.39 -7.51 -38.73
CA ILE A 46 -11.08 -8.44 -39.82
C ILE A 46 -11.40 -7.81 -41.18
N ILE A 47 -12.57 -7.17 -41.31
CA ILE A 47 -13.01 -6.50 -42.54
C ILE A 47 -12.08 -5.33 -42.89
N LEU A 48 -11.67 -4.54 -41.89
CA LEU A 48 -10.76 -3.40 -42.09
C LEU A 48 -9.36 -3.86 -42.51
N LEU A 49 -8.79 -4.85 -41.83
CA LEU A 49 -7.50 -5.43 -42.21
C LEU A 49 -7.54 -6.04 -43.62
N PHE A 50 -8.62 -6.77 -43.95
CA PHE A 50 -8.83 -7.27 -45.31
C PHE A 50 -8.87 -6.13 -46.33
N SER A 51 -9.49 -5.00 -45.98
CA SER A 51 -9.59 -3.84 -46.87
C SER A 51 -8.23 -3.17 -47.11
N ILE A 52 -7.44 -2.97 -46.05
CA ILE A 52 -6.11 -2.36 -46.13
C ILE A 52 -5.14 -3.25 -46.92
N ILE A 53 -5.10 -4.56 -46.62
CA ILE A 53 -4.17 -5.50 -47.25
C ILE A 53 -4.46 -5.70 -48.74
N ASN A 54 -5.72 -5.64 -49.14
CA ASN A 54 -6.14 -5.70 -50.54
C ASN A 54 -6.08 -4.35 -51.26
N ASP A 55 -5.49 -3.35 -50.62
CA ASP A 55 -5.23 -2.02 -51.16
C ASP A 55 -6.48 -1.26 -51.61
N TYR A 56 -7.60 -1.44 -50.90
CA TYR A 56 -8.78 -0.63 -51.14
C TYR A 56 -8.54 0.79 -50.63
N ASP A 57 -8.70 1.78 -51.51
CA ASP A 57 -8.71 3.18 -51.11
C ASP A 57 -10.16 3.66 -50.99
N LEU A 58 -10.55 4.07 -49.79
CA LEU A 58 -11.85 4.66 -49.54
C LEU A 58 -11.77 6.14 -49.89
N LYS A 59 -12.40 6.52 -51.00
CA LYS A 59 -12.65 7.92 -51.31
C LYS A 59 -13.72 8.44 -50.35
N ILE A 60 -13.29 8.94 -49.20
CA ILE A 60 -14.16 9.70 -48.31
C ILE A 60 -14.39 11.06 -48.98
N THR A 61 -15.34 11.13 -49.90
CA THR A 61 -15.84 12.41 -50.40
C THR A 61 -16.72 13.02 -49.33
N ILE A 62 -16.12 13.86 -48.48
CA ILE A 62 -16.89 14.79 -47.64
C ILE A 62 -17.49 15.83 -48.60
N LYS A 63 -18.69 15.54 -49.13
CA LYS A 63 -19.49 16.50 -49.88
C LYS A 63 -20.06 17.50 -48.89
N GLY A 64 -19.24 18.49 -48.55
CA GLY A 64 -19.60 19.59 -47.67
C GLY A 64 -18.57 20.69 -47.79
N ARG A 65 -18.66 21.48 -48.86
CA ARG A 65 -18.16 22.86 -48.80
C ARG A 65 -19.12 23.60 -47.88
N MET A 66 -18.87 23.57 -46.57
CA MET A 66 -19.41 24.63 -45.73
C MET A 66 -18.74 25.93 -46.20
N PRO A 67 -19.52 26.98 -46.50
CA PRO A 67 -18.98 28.30 -46.82
C PRO A 67 -18.46 28.94 -45.52
N ALA A 68 -17.40 28.38 -44.95
CA ALA A 68 -16.61 29.04 -43.92
C ALA A 68 -15.44 29.72 -44.65
N GLU A 69 -15.72 30.87 -45.25
CA GLU A 69 -14.71 31.74 -45.83
C GLU A 69 -13.82 32.32 -44.72
N ASN A 70 -12.50 32.21 -44.93
CA ASN A 70 -11.44 33.09 -44.41
C ASN A 70 -10.85 32.93 -43.00
N ILE A 71 -11.28 32.01 -42.11
CA ILE A 71 -10.55 31.77 -40.85
C ILE A 71 -9.65 30.52 -40.95
N PRO A 72 -8.31 30.64 -40.84
CA PRO A 72 -7.43 29.48 -40.81
C PRO A 72 -7.76 28.59 -39.60
N ALA A 73 -7.91 27.28 -39.80
CA ALA A 73 -8.20 26.33 -38.71
C ALA A 73 -7.18 26.39 -37.56
N SER A 74 -5.95 26.80 -37.86
CA SER A 74 -4.89 27.09 -36.90
C SER A 74 -5.20 28.28 -35.98
N LEU A 75 -5.79 29.35 -36.50
CA LEU A 75 -6.22 30.51 -35.70
C LEU A 75 -7.34 30.14 -34.72
N ILE A 76 -8.19 29.17 -35.09
CA ILE A 76 -9.25 28.66 -34.21
C ILE A 76 -8.65 27.99 -32.97
N LEU A 77 -7.55 27.25 -33.10
CA LEU A 77 -6.89 26.61 -31.95
C LEU A 77 -6.25 27.63 -31.01
N ASP A 78 -5.63 28.68 -31.56
CA ASP A 78 -5.05 29.75 -30.75
C ASP A 78 -6.14 30.56 -30.02
N LEU A 79 -7.24 30.88 -30.70
CA LEU A 79 -8.41 31.53 -30.11
C LEU A 79 -9.06 30.63 -29.04
N ALA A 80 -9.15 29.33 -29.29
CA ALA A 80 -9.67 28.36 -28.32
C ALA A 80 -8.83 28.36 -27.04
N LEU A 81 -7.49 28.45 -27.13
CA LEU A 81 -6.64 28.55 -25.94
C LEU A 81 -6.97 29.80 -25.11
N VAL A 82 -7.07 30.96 -25.77
CA VAL A 82 -7.38 32.24 -25.11
C VAL A 82 -8.75 32.19 -24.45
N LEU A 83 -9.80 31.82 -25.20
CA LEU A 83 -11.17 31.78 -24.70
C LEU A 83 -11.35 30.75 -23.58
N SER A 84 -10.75 29.56 -23.72
CA SER A 84 -10.80 28.51 -22.68
C SER A 84 -10.10 28.98 -21.41
N SER A 85 -8.91 29.59 -21.54
CA SER A 85 -8.15 30.08 -20.38
C SER A 85 -8.85 31.24 -19.68
N ILE A 86 -9.50 32.15 -20.43
CA ILE A 86 -10.32 33.23 -19.86
C ILE A 86 -11.54 32.66 -19.13
N ALA A 87 -12.26 31.70 -19.74
CA ALA A 87 -13.42 31.08 -19.11
C ALA A 87 -13.05 30.36 -17.80
N LEU A 88 -11.93 29.63 -17.79
CA LEU A 88 -11.39 28.99 -16.59
C LEU A 88 -10.94 30.02 -15.54
N LEU A 89 -10.33 31.13 -15.96
CA LEU A 89 -9.88 32.18 -15.04
C LEU A 89 -11.07 32.90 -14.39
N ILE A 90 -12.12 33.20 -15.15
CA ILE A 90 -13.38 33.73 -14.64
C ILE A 90 -13.99 32.76 -13.64
N ALA A 91 -14.08 31.47 -13.99
CA ALA A 91 -14.62 30.45 -13.10
C ALA A 91 -13.83 30.34 -11.78
N ASP A 92 -12.50 30.43 -11.84
CA ASP A 92 -11.64 30.44 -10.65
C ASP A 92 -11.84 31.69 -9.78
N ILE A 93 -11.88 32.88 -10.38
CA ILE A 93 -12.05 34.16 -9.67
C ILE A 93 -13.39 34.24 -8.95
N PHE A 94 -14.47 33.83 -9.62
CA PHE A 94 -15.82 33.87 -9.06
C PHE A 94 -16.19 32.61 -8.25
N GLN A 95 -15.26 31.65 -8.12
CA GLN A 95 -15.49 30.37 -7.44
C GLN A 95 -16.72 29.60 -7.97
N THR A 96 -17.02 29.73 -9.26
CA THR A 96 -18.15 29.06 -9.91
C THR A 96 -17.70 27.78 -10.61
N SER A 97 -18.45 26.69 -10.46
CA SER A 97 -18.19 25.46 -11.21
C SER A 97 -18.84 25.52 -12.59
N LEU A 98 -18.07 25.22 -13.65
CA LEU A 98 -18.62 24.98 -15.00
C LEU A 98 -18.92 23.47 -15.23
N GLY A 99 -18.87 22.65 -14.18
CA GLY A 99 -19.10 21.21 -14.24
C GLY A 99 -18.15 20.51 -15.22
N LEU A 100 -18.69 19.61 -16.05
CA LEU A 100 -17.92 18.85 -17.04
C LEU A 100 -17.20 19.75 -18.06
N PHE A 101 -17.75 20.93 -18.38
CA PHE A 101 -17.09 21.88 -19.28
C PHE A 101 -15.77 22.39 -18.69
N GLN A 102 -15.71 22.61 -17.36
CA GLN A 102 -14.48 23.02 -16.69
C GLN A 102 -13.39 21.96 -16.88
N VAL A 103 -13.74 20.68 -16.71
CA VAL A 103 -12.82 19.54 -16.87
C VAL A 103 -12.28 19.46 -18.30
N ILE A 104 -13.16 19.55 -19.30
CA ILE A 104 -12.79 19.49 -20.71
C ILE A 104 -11.86 20.65 -21.08
N LEU A 105 -12.22 21.88 -20.72
CA LEU A 105 -11.41 23.06 -21.01
C LEU A 105 -10.05 22.98 -20.31
N SER A 106 -10.02 22.53 -19.05
CA SER A 106 -8.78 22.35 -18.28
C SER A 106 -7.86 21.35 -18.97
N LEU A 107 -8.39 20.19 -19.38
CA LEU A 107 -7.61 19.15 -20.05
C LEU A 107 -7.05 19.65 -21.39
N LEU A 108 -7.87 20.37 -22.18
CA LEU A 108 -7.43 20.94 -23.45
C LEU A 108 -6.33 21.98 -23.28
N CYS A 109 -6.46 22.88 -22.30
CA CYS A 109 -5.43 23.90 -22.00
C CYS A 109 -4.12 23.27 -21.52
N THR A 110 -4.18 22.34 -20.56
CA THR A 110 -2.99 21.73 -19.96
C THR A 110 -2.32 20.69 -20.85
N SER A 111 -3.07 20.05 -21.76
CA SER A 111 -2.60 18.86 -22.46
C SER A 111 -2.67 18.94 -23.99
N LEU A 112 -3.12 20.04 -24.61
CA LEU A 112 -3.11 20.14 -26.08
C LEU A 112 -2.88 21.55 -26.63
N LEU A 113 -3.65 22.53 -26.17
CA LEU A 113 -3.72 23.85 -26.80
C LEU A 113 -2.48 24.72 -26.51
N SER A 114 -1.95 24.66 -25.29
CA SER A 114 -0.79 25.47 -24.88
C SER A 114 0.50 25.08 -25.60
N GLY A 115 0.71 23.77 -25.82
CA GLY A 115 1.81 23.22 -26.60
C GLY A 115 1.67 23.50 -28.09
N TYR A 116 0.44 23.48 -28.63
CA TYR A 116 0.20 23.94 -30.01
C TYR A 116 0.68 25.38 -30.21
N ALA A 117 0.26 26.28 -29.31
CA ALA A 117 0.70 27.68 -29.32
C ALA A 117 2.23 27.79 -29.23
N LEU A 118 2.88 27.01 -28.35
CA LEU A 118 4.35 26.99 -28.22
C LEU A 118 5.06 26.50 -29.49
N LEU A 119 4.55 25.45 -30.14
CA LEU A 119 5.08 24.93 -31.40
C LEU A 119 4.95 25.95 -32.54
N ASN A 120 3.83 26.67 -32.58
CA ASN A 120 3.63 27.76 -33.52
C ASN A 120 4.60 28.91 -33.23
N ILE A 121 4.68 29.40 -31.99
CA ILE A 121 5.59 30.48 -31.55
C ILE A 121 7.06 30.17 -31.79
N SER A 122 7.49 28.92 -31.62
CA SER A 122 8.86 28.49 -31.93
C SER A 122 9.11 28.31 -33.45
N GLY A 123 8.05 28.16 -34.25
CA GLY A 123 8.15 27.96 -35.70
C GLY A 123 8.57 26.53 -36.07
N ILE A 124 8.49 25.61 -35.11
CA ILE A 124 8.81 24.20 -35.26
C ILE A 124 7.67 23.46 -35.98
N SER A 125 6.42 23.93 -35.84
CA SER A 125 5.22 23.33 -36.43
C SER A 125 5.29 23.15 -37.96
N ARG A 126 6.08 23.97 -38.66
CA ARG A 126 6.26 23.91 -40.12
C ARG A 126 6.92 22.62 -40.62
N TYR A 127 7.65 21.90 -39.76
CA TYR A 127 8.36 20.67 -40.14
C TYR A 127 7.46 19.42 -40.14
N PHE A 128 6.26 19.56 -39.56
CA PHE A 128 5.37 18.46 -39.22
C PHE A 128 4.04 18.58 -39.96
N SER A 129 3.43 17.43 -40.26
CA SER A 129 2.06 17.35 -40.75
C SER A 129 1.05 17.67 -39.63
N ASN A 130 -0.23 17.84 -39.96
CA ASN A 130 -1.26 18.15 -38.95
C ASN A 130 -1.34 17.11 -37.84
N LEU A 131 -1.34 15.81 -38.18
CA LEU A 131 -1.36 14.73 -37.19
C LEU A 131 -0.11 14.71 -36.30
N GLU A 132 1.07 14.94 -36.88
CA GLU A 132 2.32 15.06 -36.13
C GLU A 132 2.30 16.26 -35.18
N ASN A 133 1.75 17.39 -35.64
CA ASN A 133 1.55 18.56 -34.82
C ASN A 133 0.58 18.29 -33.66
N VAL A 134 -0.49 17.51 -33.84
CA VAL A 134 -1.38 17.12 -32.72
C VAL A 134 -0.63 16.33 -31.64
N VAL A 135 0.13 15.30 -32.03
CA VAL A 135 0.90 14.48 -31.10
C VAL A 135 1.99 15.31 -30.39
N LEU A 136 2.71 16.15 -31.12
CA LEU A 136 3.70 17.05 -30.53
C LEU A 136 3.06 18.13 -29.65
N SER A 137 1.88 18.63 -30.01
CA SER A 137 1.14 19.61 -29.20
C SER A 137 0.75 19.01 -27.85
N TYR A 138 0.36 17.73 -27.83
CA TYR A 138 0.13 17.02 -26.58
C TYR A 138 1.36 16.99 -25.68
N ILE A 139 2.48 16.47 -26.20
CA ILE A 139 3.73 16.35 -25.42
C ILE A 139 4.25 17.72 -24.98
N THR A 140 4.21 18.72 -25.86
CA THR A 140 4.70 20.06 -25.52
C THR A 140 3.79 20.79 -24.54
N SER A 141 2.46 20.59 -24.59
CA SER A 141 1.53 21.14 -23.59
C SER A 141 1.79 20.51 -22.23
N TYR A 142 1.97 19.20 -22.21
CA TYR A 142 2.27 18.43 -21.01
C TYR A 142 3.54 18.96 -20.33
N ILE A 143 4.62 19.11 -21.11
CA ILE A 143 5.90 19.64 -20.66
C ILE A 143 5.78 21.10 -20.20
N LEU A 144 5.13 21.95 -21.01
CA LEU A 144 4.96 23.37 -20.70
C LEU A 144 4.18 23.56 -19.40
N THR A 145 3.05 22.89 -19.27
CA THR A 145 2.21 22.96 -18.07
C THR A 145 3.00 22.54 -16.84
N ALA A 146 3.69 21.40 -16.89
CA ALA A 146 4.47 20.94 -15.73
C ALA A 146 5.59 21.92 -15.33
N PHE A 147 6.31 22.50 -16.29
CA PHE A 147 7.34 23.51 -16.00
C PHE A 147 6.74 24.83 -15.49
N LEU A 148 5.54 25.22 -15.95
CA LEU A 148 4.82 26.37 -15.38
C LEU A 148 4.38 26.08 -13.94
N THR A 149 3.85 24.89 -13.67
CA THR A 149 3.54 24.45 -12.30
C THR A 149 4.77 24.54 -11.42
N LEU A 150 5.90 24.03 -11.88
CA LEU A 150 7.17 24.09 -11.14
C LEU A 150 7.61 25.53 -10.87
N LEU A 151 7.50 26.41 -11.87
CA LEU A 151 7.86 27.83 -11.73
C LEU A 151 7.00 28.52 -10.66
N PHE A 152 5.70 28.20 -10.60
CA PHE A 152 4.77 28.84 -9.68
C PHE A 152 4.58 28.11 -8.36
N ILE A 153 5.17 26.93 -8.16
CA ILE A 153 5.00 26.14 -6.92
C ILE A 153 5.49 26.89 -5.67
N ILE A 154 6.50 27.75 -5.84
CA ILE A 154 7.04 28.62 -4.78
C ILE A 154 6.10 29.78 -4.39
N THR A 155 5.08 30.06 -5.19
CA THR A 155 4.10 31.11 -4.90
C THR A 155 2.96 30.57 -4.01
N PRO A 156 2.24 31.43 -3.28
CA PRO A 156 1.08 31.01 -2.48
C PRO A 156 0.04 30.29 -3.33
N GLU A 157 -0.53 29.22 -2.75
CA GLU A 157 -1.42 28.28 -3.44
C GLU A 157 -2.58 28.96 -4.19
N TYR A 158 -3.22 29.95 -3.57
CA TYR A 158 -4.40 30.65 -4.11
C TYR A 158 -4.12 31.54 -5.35
N ILE A 159 -2.86 31.76 -5.73
CA ILE A 159 -2.46 32.56 -6.91
C ILE A 159 -2.02 31.66 -8.07
N ARG A 160 -1.54 30.44 -7.80
CA ARG A 160 -0.90 29.57 -8.81
C ARG A 160 -1.76 29.32 -10.04
N THR A 161 -3.03 28.96 -9.87
CA THR A 161 -3.99 28.76 -10.96
C THR A 161 -4.12 29.99 -11.86
N LYS A 162 -4.20 31.18 -11.25
CA LYS A 162 -4.33 32.46 -11.98
C LYS A 162 -3.08 32.74 -12.81
N LEU A 163 -1.88 32.48 -12.28
CA LEU A 163 -0.62 32.68 -13.01
C LEU A 163 -0.48 31.71 -14.19
N ILE A 164 -0.85 30.45 -14.01
CA ILE A 164 -0.83 29.46 -15.10
C ILE A 164 -1.79 29.87 -16.22
N LEU A 165 -3.04 30.21 -15.89
CA LEU A 165 -4.05 30.62 -16.87
C LEU A 165 -3.68 31.94 -17.57
N ALA A 166 -3.15 32.93 -16.83
CA ALA A 166 -2.65 34.17 -17.43
C ALA A 166 -1.50 33.90 -18.41
N THR A 167 -0.63 32.95 -18.09
CA THR A 167 0.46 32.53 -18.98
C THR A 167 -0.09 31.86 -20.24
N PHE A 168 -1.10 31.00 -20.13
CA PHE A 168 -1.78 30.40 -21.30
C PHE A 168 -2.45 31.45 -22.20
N ILE A 169 -3.09 32.47 -21.63
CA ILE A 169 -3.64 33.61 -22.38
C ILE A 169 -2.51 34.32 -23.15
N GLY A 170 -1.39 34.61 -22.48
CA GLY A 170 -0.22 35.22 -23.10
C GLY A 170 0.34 34.40 -24.27
N PHE A 171 0.49 33.08 -24.09
CA PHE A 171 0.91 32.17 -25.16
C PHE A 171 -0.10 32.15 -26.32
N GLY A 172 -1.40 32.12 -26.04
CA GLY A 172 -2.44 32.16 -27.08
C GLY A 172 -2.36 33.44 -27.92
N ILE A 173 -2.27 34.61 -27.28
CA ILE A 173 -2.14 35.91 -27.96
C ILE A 173 -0.85 35.97 -28.78
N ALA A 174 0.28 35.53 -28.21
CA ALA A 174 1.56 35.51 -28.94
C ALA A 174 1.51 34.59 -30.17
N SER A 175 0.79 33.47 -30.08
CA SER A 175 0.58 32.55 -31.19
C SER A 175 -0.28 33.18 -32.30
N ILE A 176 -1.38 33.87 -31.94
CA ILE A 176 -2.24 34.63 -32.87
C ILE A 176 -1.41 35.65 -33.65
N ILE A 177 -0.64 36.50 -32.94
CA ILE A 177 0.19 37.55 -33.54
C ILE A 177 1.22 36.94 -34.50
N LYS A 178 1.79 35.79 -34.14
CA LYS A 178 2.72 35.10 -35.04
C LYS A 178 2.02 34.57 -36.28
N HIS A 179 0.83 34.00 -36.13
CA HIS A 179 0.07 33.42 -37.23
C HIS A 179 -0.24 34.46 -38.31
N GLU A 180 -0.62 35.68 -37.93
CA GLU A 180 -0.85 36.80 -38.86
C GLU A 180 0.40 37.20 -39.65
N ARG A 181 1.60 37.01 -39.08
CA ARG A 181 2.88 37.40 -39.69
C ARG A 181 3.46 36.34 -40.63
N THR A 182 3.08 35.07 -40.49
CA THR A 182 3.63 33.97 -41.29
C THR A 182 2.71 33.58 -42.46
N ARG A 183 3.25 33.59 -43.69
CA ARG A 183 2.55 33.05 -44.87
C ARG A 183 2.29 31.54 -44.71
N SER A 184 1.17 31.07 -45.24
CA SER A 184 0.78 29.65 -45.19
C SER A 184 1.88 28.78 -45.80
N HIS A 185 2.43 27.87 -45.01
CA HIS A 185 3.39 26.88 -45.50
C HIS A 185 2.64 25.70 -46.15
N GLN A 186 3.27 25.02 -47.11
CA GLN A 186 2.74 23.76 -47.64
C GLN A 186 2.68 22.73 -46.51
N ILE A 187 1.46 22.35 -46.13
CA ILE A 187 1.21 21.33 -45.11
C ILE A 187 1.54 19.96 -45.69
N LYS A 188 2.42 19.21 -45.02
CA LYS A 188 2.72 17.81 -45.39
C LYS A 188 1.48 16.93 -45.20
N ARG A 189 1.33 15.94 -46.06
CA ARG A 189 0.24 14.97 -45.98
C ARG A 189 0.32 14.19 -44.65
N SER A 190 -0.74 14.20 -43.85
CA SER A 190 -0.77 13.48 -42.57
C SER A 190 -0.88 11.97 -42.72
N LEU A 191 -1.62 11.50 -43.72
CA LEU A 191 -1.88 10.08 -43.96
C LEU A 191 -1.17 9.59 -45.21
N THR A 192 -0.78 8.32 -45.26
CA THR A 192 -0.24 7.71 -46.48
C THR A 192 -1.37 7.41 -47.47
N LYS A 193 -2.50 6.87 -46.98
CA LYS A 193 -3.77 6.72 -47.73
C LYS A 193 -4.99 7.15 -46.91
N ASN A 194 -6.13 7.34 -47.57
CA ASN A 194 -7.37 7.75 -46.88
C ASN A 194 -7.90 6.64 -45.96
N ILE A 195 -7.67 5.37 -46.30
CA ILE A 195 -8.03 4.23 -45.45
C ILE A 195 -7.28 4.23 -44.11
N ASP A 196 -6.11 4.87 -44.03
CA ASP A 196 -5.36 5.00 -42.78
C ASP A 196 -6.15 5.79 -41.73
N ALA A 197 -6.97 6.76 -42.16
CA ALA A 197 -7.87 7.48 -41.26
C ALA A 197 -8.82 6.52 -40.54
N LEU A 198 -9.34 5.52 -41.27
CA LEU A 198 -10.22 4.51 -40.69
C LEU A 198 -9.46 3.58 -39.75
N ALA A 199 -8.23 3.19 -40.07
CA ALA A 199 -7.39 2.41 -39.14
C ALA A 199 -7.17 3.17 -37.83
N ILE A 200 -6.81 4.45 -37.91
CA ILE A 200 -6.62 5.31 -36.74
C ILE A 200 -7.93 5.47 -35.96
N ILE A 201 -9.02 5.89 -36.60
CA ILE A 201 -10.34 6.06 -35.97
C ILE A 201 -10.77 4.76 -35.29
N PHE A 202 -10.58 3.62 -35.95
CA PHE A 202 -10.93 2.32 -35.42
C PHE A 202 -10.09 1.95 -34.19
N SER A 203 -8.79 2.21 -34.20
CA SER A 203 -7.93 2.07 -33.02
C SER A 203 -8.35 3.00 -31.88
N LEU A 204 -8.77 4.23 -32.16
CA LEU A 204 -9.30 5.15 -31.14
C LEU A 204 -10.63 4.66 -30.55
N ILE A 205 -11.54 4.16 -31.40
CA ILE A 205 -12.80 3.56 -30.97
C ILE A 205 -12.57 2.40 -30.01
N PHE A 206 -11.55 1.57 -30.24
CA PHE A 206 -11.19 0.49 -29.33
C PHE A 206 -10.86 0.99 -27.92
N TYR A 207 -10.02 2.03 -27.82
CA TYR A 207 -9.67 2.65 -26.55
C TYR A 207 -10.89 3.26 -25.87
N ILE A 208 -11.74 3.98 -26.63
CA ILE A 208 -12.99 4.57 -26.10
C ILE A 208 -13.92 3.48 -25.56
N ILE A 209 -14.14 2.39 -26.31
CA ILE A 209 -14.96 1.25 -25.85
C ILE A 209 -14.36 0.67 -24.56
N SER A 210 -13.04 0.50 -24.52
CA SER A 210 -12.34 -0.02 -23.33
C SER A 210 -12.53 0.89 -22.11
N PHE A 211 -12.44 2.21 -22.30
CA PHE A 211 -12.65 3.18 -21.22
C PHE A 211 -14.11 3.16 -20.73
N CYS A 212 -15.07 3.10 -21.64
CA CYS A 212 -16.49 3.01 -21.29
C CYS A 212 -16.85 1.70 -20.54
N ILE A 213 -16.08 0.63 -20.75
CA ILE A 213 -16.27 -0.65 -20.04
C ILE A 213 -15.66 -0.59 -18.63
N ILE A 214 -14.49 0.03 -18.48
CA ILE A 214 -13.67 -0.05 -17.26
C ILE A 214 -13.99 1.10 -16.28
N TYR A 215 -14.37 2.28 -16.79
CA TYR A 215 -14.68 3.46 -15.97
C TYR A 215 -16.20 3.63 -15.81
N PRO A 216 -16.67 4.15 -14.66
CA PRO A 216 -15.90 4.75 -13.57
C PRO A 216 -15.34 3.77 -12.54
N GLY A 217 -15.64 2.47 -12.62
CA GLY A 217 -15.26 1.48 -11.60
C GLY A 217 -13.77 1.49 -11.26
N PHE A 218 -12.91 1.53 -12.29
CA PHE A 218 -11.46 1.53 -12.11
C PHE A 218 -10.91 2.77 -11.40
N ALA A 219 -11.57 3.93 -11.53
CA ALA A 219 -11.14 5.16 -10.85
C ALA A 219 -11.24 5.05 -9.31
N HIS A 220 -12.12 4.16 -8.82
CA HIS A 220 -12.37 3.94 -7.39
C HIS A 220 -11.64 2.71 -6.84
N LEU A 221 -10.79 2.06 -7.63
CA LEU A 221 -10.01 0.91 -7.16
C LEU A 221 -8.85 1.38 -6.27
N PRO A 222 -8.89 1.06 -4.95
CA PRO A 222 -7.84 1.48 -4.04
C PRO A 222 -6.54 0.73 -4.33
N GLY A 223 -5.40 1.38 -4.09
CA GLY A 223 -4.08 0.74 -4.19
C GLY A 223 -3.56 0.56 -5.62
N MET A 224 -4.27 1.08 -6.62
CA MET A 224 -3.80 1.13 -8.01
C MET A 224 -2.83 2.30 -8.20
N ASP A 225 -1.87 2.16 -9.13
CA ASP A 225 -0.90 3.21 -9.49
C ASP A 225 -1.57 4.58 -9.72
N ILE A 226 -2.74 4.61 -10.38
CA ILE A 226 -3.48 5.86 -10.66
C ILE A 226 -3.91 6.60 -9.39
N SER A 227 -4.25 5.86 -8.32
CA SER A 227 -4.65 6.46 -7.04
C SER A 227 -3.45 7.09 -6.33
N TRP A 228 -2.28 6.45 -6.42
CA TRP A 228 -1.04 6.98 -5.86
C TRP A 228 -0.58 8.23 -6.61
N HIS A 229 -0.62 8.23 -7.95
CA HIS A 229 -0.26 9.40 -8.75
C HIS A 229 -1.18 10.60 -8.47
N TYR A 230 -2.49 10.36 -8.34
CA TYR A 230 -3.45 11.36 -7.92
C TYR A 230 -3.10 11.96 -6.54
N SER A 231 -2.86 11.09 -5.54
CA SER A 231 -2.48 11.52 -4.19
C SER A 231 -1.19 12.34 -4.20
N PHE A 232 -0.14 11.87 -4.88
CA PHE A 232 1.13 12.59 -4.93
C PHE A 232 1.04 13.91 -5.68
N SER A 233 0.16 14.03 -6.67
CA SER A 233 -0.10 15.28 -7.39
C SER A 233 -0.77 16.32 -6.48
N ILE A 234 -1.73 15.91 -5.64
CA ILE A 234 -2.34 16.79 -4.64
C ILE A 234 -1.32 17.20 -3.58
N VAL A 235 -0.52 16.26 -3.07
CA VAL A 235 0.53 16.55 -2.09
C VAL A 235 1.57 17.51 -2.66
N LEU A 236 2.00 17.32 -3.91
CA LEU A 236 2.95 18.22 -4.57
C LEU A 236 2.39 19.64 -4.69
N TRP A 237 1.09 19.78 -5.00
CA TRP A 237 0.44 21.06 -5.02
C TRP A 237 0.35 21.67 -3.62
N ARG A 238 -0.23 20.96 -2.65
CA ARG A 238 -0.57 21.50 -1.33
C ARG A 238 0.66 21.75 -0.44
N THR A 239 1.57 20.77 -0.37
CA THR A 239 2.73 20.70 0.54
C THR A 239 3.97 20.17 -0.21
N PRO A 240 4.55 20.93 -1.15
CA PRO A 240 5.67 20.48 -1.98
C PRO A 240 6.90 20.03 -1.17
N GLU A 241 7.09 20.55 0.03
CA GLU A 241 8.14 20.17 0.97
C GLU A 241 8.00 18.73 1.53
N LEU A 242 6.78 18.17 1.55
CA LEU A 242 6.51 16.80 2.01
C LEU A 242 6.44 15.79 0.86
N TYR A 243 6.61 16.24 -0.38
CA TYR A 243 6.54 15.38 -1.56
C TYR A 243 7.73 14.41 -1.65
N LYS A 244 7.46 13.12 -1.92
CA LYS A 244 8.48 12.06 -1.96
C LYS A 244 8.64 11.36 -3.31
N ALA A 245 7.72 11.52 -4.25
CA ALA A 245 7.64 10.71 -5.46
C ALA A 245 8.45 11.25 -6.66
N PHE A 246 9.70 11.68 -6.45
CA PHE A 246 10.52 12.37 -7.47
C PHE A 246 10.79 11.58 -8.77
N ASN A 247 10.51 10.27 -8.80
CA ASN A 247 10.59 9.45 -10.01
C ASN A 247 9.58 9.83 -11.11
N TYR A 248 8.50 10.53 -10.71
CA TYR A 248 7.38 10.89 -11.57
C TYR A 248 7.10 12.41 -11.50
N PHE A 249 8.13 13.20 -11.19
CA PHE A 249 7.99 14.61 -10.81
C PHE A 249 7.25 15.45 -11.86
N LEU A 250 7.64 15.36 -13.13
CA LEU A 250 7.00 16.14 -14.19
C LEU A 250 5.57 15.66 -14.47
N ALA A 251 5.29 14.38 -14.23
CA ALA A 251 3.93 13.86 -14.35
C ALA A 251 3.00 14.41 -13.27
N HIS A 252 3.45 14.40 -12.02
CA HIS A 252 2.66 14.97 -10.92
C HIS A 252 2.54 16.49 -11.01
N LEU A 253 3.51 17.20 -11.59
CA LEU A 253 3.40 18.64 -11.87
C LEU A 253 2.36 18.97 -12.95
N HIS A 254 2.23 18.14 -13.99
CA HIS A 254 1.17 18.28 -14.99
C HIS A 254 -0.19 17.95 -14.38
N GLU A 255 -0.29 16.80 -13.71
CA GLU A 255 -1.55 16.32 -13.12
C GLU A 255 -2.05 17.26 -12.01
N SER A 256 -1.16 17.77 -11.16
CA SER A 256 -1.52 18.76 -10.12
C SER A 256 -2.14 20.03 -10.69
N ALA A 257 -1.58 20.61 -11.75
CA ALA A 257 -2.17 21.77 -12.41
C ALA A 257 -3.53 21.43 -13.04
N PHE A 258 -3.68 20.25 -13.64
CA PHE A 258 -4.96 19.82 -14.18
C PHE A 258 -6.02 19.66 -13.07
N ILE A 259 -5.67 19.04 -11.93
CA ILE A 259 -6.54 18.90 -10.77
C ILE A 259 -6.94 20.28 -10.23
N ALA A 260 -5.97 21.17 -10.02
CA ALA A 260 -6.20 22.49 -9.43
C ALA A 260 -7.06 23.42 -10.32
N ILE A 261 -6.88 23.36 -11.65
CA ILE A 261 -7.67 24.17 -12.60
C ILE A 261 -9.08 23.58 -12.77
N SER A 262 -9.20 22.25 -12.81
CA SER A 262 -10.48 21.59 -13.05
C SER A 262 -11.40 21.58 -11.82
N LYS A 263 -10.85 21.53 -10.60
CA LYS A 263 -11.57 21.41 -9.31
C LYS A 263 -12.66 20.32 -9.33
N ALA A 264 -12.41 19.23 -10.07
CA ALA A 264 -13.37 18.17 -10.27
C ALA A 264 -13.18 17.01 -9.27
N SER A 265 -14.17 16.12 -9.18
CA SER A 265 -14.04 14.91 -8.37
C SER A 265 -13.01 13.94 -8.95
N LEU A 266 -12.52 13.03 -8.11
CA LEU A 266 -11.58 11.96 -8.49
C LEU A 266 -12.05 11.23 -9.77
N THR A 267 -13.32 10.86 -9.84
CA THR A 267 -13.89 10.13 -10.98
C THR A 267 -13.74 10.90 -12.28
N TYR A 268 -14.10 12.19 -12.30
CA TYR A 268 -13.99 13.02 -13.50
C TYR A 268 -12.53 13.29 -13.88
N ILE A 269 -11.65 13.45 -12.90
CA ILE A 269 -10.20 13.62 -13.13
C ILE A 269 -9.63 12.38 -13.83
N GLN A 270 -9.86 11.19 -13.28
CA GLN A 270 -9.33 9.95 -13.85
C GLN A 270 -9.93 9.63 -15.23
N MET A 271 -11.23 9.87 -15.41
CA MET A 271 -11.90 9.71 -16.71
C MET A 271 -11.39 10.71 -17.75
N ALA A 272 -11.04 11.93 -17.36
CA ALA A 272 -10.46 12.91 -18.27
C ALA A 272 -9.02 12.52 -18.65
N LEU A 273 -8.18 12.18 -17.68
CA LEU A 273 -6.80 11.77 -17.89
C LEU A 273 -6.67 10.52 -18.77
N VAL A 274 -7.57 9.53 -18.61
CA VAL A 274 -7.53 8.32 -19.45
C VAL A 274 -7.71 8.62 -20.94
N THR A 275 -8.42 9.70 -21.30
CA THR A 275 -8.55 10.11 -22.71
C THR A 275 -7.21 10.54 -23.34
N LEU A 276 -6.21 10.92 -22.55
CA LEU A 276 -4.87 11.26 -23.06
C LEU A 276 -4.16 10.02 -23.65
N ASN A 277 -4.52 8.80 -23.22
CA ASN A 277 -4.00 7.58 -23.84
C ASN A 277 -4.44 7.42 -25.31
N LEU A 278 -5.45 8.16 -25.79
CA LEU A 278 -5.77 8.23 -27.22
C LEU A 278 -4.61 8.78 -28.06
N MET A 279 -3.64 9.47 -27.45
CA MET A 279 -2.44 9.94 -28.14
C MET A 279 -1.47 8.81 -28.49
N MET A 280 -1.50 7.68 -27.80
CA MET A 280 -0.60 6.56 -28.07
C MET A 280 -0.78 5.94 -29.46
N PRO A 281 -1.99 5.51 -29.90
CA PRO A 281 -2.15 5.01 -31.27
C PRO A 281 -1.83 6.06 -32.33
N LEU A 282 -2.03 7.35 -32.04
CA LEU A 282 -1.65 8.45 -32.95
C LEU A 282 -0.12 8.59 -33.05
N ALA A 283 0.58 8.59 -31.92
CA ALA A 283 2.04 8.65 -31.86
C ALA A 283 2.68 7.42 -32.51
N PHE A 284 2.09 6.24 -32.28
CA PHE A 284 2.52 5.00 -32.91
C PHE A 284 2.33 5.08 -34.43
N TYR A 285 1.18 5.54 -34.95
CA TYR A 285 0.99 5.70 -36.39
C TYR A 285 1.99 6.70 -36.99
N VAL A 286 2.21 7.85 -36.35
CA VAL A 286 3.19 8.86 -36.78
C VAL A 286 4.60 8.26 -36.88
N MET A 287 5.00 7.49 -35.86
CA MET A 287 6.26 6.75 -35.85
C MET A 287 6.28 5.72 -36.99
N ALA A 288 5.29 4.82 -37.04
CA ALA A 288 5.21 3.74 -38.02
C ALA A 288 5.27 4.28 -39.45
N LYS A 289 4.48 5.32 -39.76
CA LYS A 289 4.48 5.99 -41.06
C LYS A 289 5.88 6.44 -41.46
N SER A 290 6.62 7.09 -40.54
CA SER A 290 7.97 7.61 -40.81
C SER A 290 8.96 6.52 -41.25
N TYR A 291 8.74 5.26 -40.87
CA TYR A 291 9.62 4.14 -41.20
C TYR A 291 9.08 3.23 -42.30
N LEU A 292 7.76 3.19 -42.50
CA LEU A 292 7.09 2.18 -43.30
C LEU A 292 6.49 2.72 -44.60
N GLU A 293 6.21 4.03 -44.71
CA GLU A 293 5.52 4.58 -45.88
C GLU A 293 6.32 4.42 -47.19
N ASP A 294 7.64 4.55 -47.10
CA ASP A 294 8.56 4.39 -48.23
C ASP A 294 8.76 2.92 -48.62
N VAL A 295 8.40 1.97 -47.75
CA VAL A 295 8.55 0.53 -47.97
C VAL A 295 7.30 -0.05 -48.62
N ASP A 296 6.15 0.16 -47.99
CA ASP A 296 4.82 -0.18 -48.52
C ASP A 296 3.78 0.65 -47.78
N HIS A 297 2.98 1.40 -48.53
CA HIS A 297 2.00 2.34 -47.98
C HIS A 297 0.89 1.69 -47.14
N ARG A 298 0.71 0.36 -47.19
CA ARG A 298 -0.28 -0.38 -46.40
C ARG A 298 0.19 -0.65 -44.97
N LEU A 299 1.51 -0.72 -44.77
CA LEU A 299 2.11 -1.15 -43.50
C LEU A 299 1.81 -0.21 -42.32
N PRO A 300 1.85 1.14 -42.42
CA PRO A 300 1.57 2.02 -41.29
C PRO A 300 0.21 1.75 -40.63
N ALA A 301 -0.84 1.55 -41.44
CA ALA A 301 -2.19 1.29 -40.96
C ALA A 301 -2.30 -0.09 -40.28
N ILE A 302 -1.72 -1.14 -40.88
CA ILE A 302 -1.74 -2.50 -40.30
C ILE A 302 -0.96 -2.53 -38.98
N SER A 303 0.24 -1.93 -38.93
CA SER A 303 1.04 -1.83 -37.70
C SER A 303 0.28 -1.13 -36.59
N THR A 304 -0.49 -0.09 -36.90
CA THR A 304 -1.26 0.67 -35.90
C THR A 304 -2.40 -0.16 -35.33
N ILE A 305 -3.12 -0.93 -36.16
CA ILE A 305 -4.14 -1.87 -35.67
C ILE A 305 -3.49 -2.93 -34.77
N PHE A 306 -2.36 -3.50 -35.19
CA PHE A 306 -1.64 -4.50 -34.41
C PHE A 306 -1.20 -3.95 -33.06
N TYR A 307 -0.61 -2.76 -33.03
CA TYR A 307 -0.20 -2.13 -31.78
C TYR A 307 -1.39 -1.83 -30.86
N ALA A 308 -2.49 -1.33 -31.40
CA ALA A 308 -3.63 -0.86 -30.62
C ALA A 308 -4.54 -1.98 -30.10
N THR A 309 -4.63 -3.13 -30.78
CA THR A 309 -5.63 -4.15 -30.47
C THR A 309 -5.09 -5.55 -30.25
N PHE A 310 -3.85 -5.88 -30.69
CA PHE A 310 -3.32 -7.23 -30.51
C PHE A 310 -2.69 -7.39 -29.12
N SER A 311 -2.50 -8.64 -28.71
CA SER A 311 -2.08 -9.06 -27.39
C SER A 311 -1.52 -10.50 -27.45
N GLY A 312 -1.20 -11.08 -26.30
CA GLY A 312 -0.60 -12.39 -26.15
C GLY A 312 -1.55 -13.60 -26.28
N PHE A 313 -1.09 -14.77 -25.86
CA PHE A 313 -1.82 -16.05 -25.84
C PHE A 313 -2.37 -16.48 -24.47
N ALA A 314 -2.46 -15.58 -23.49
CA ALA A 314 -3.04 -15.90 -22.17
C ALA A 314 -4.44 -16.52 -22.27
N TRP A 315 -5.23 -16.10 -23.27
CA TRP A 315 -6.56 -16.63 -23.56
C TRP A 315 -6.62 -18.14 -23.82
N VAL A 316 -5.55 -18.74 -24.35
CA VAL A 316 -5.49 -20.18 -24.64
C VAL A 316 -5.69 -20.98 -23.36
N TYR A 317 -5.17 -20.48 -22.24
CA TYR A 317 -5.34 -21.16 -20.97
C TYR A 317 -6.75 -21.02 -20.39
N LEU A 318 -7.43 -19.87 -20.57
CA LEU A 318 -8.84 -19.74 -20.22
C LEU A 318 -9.70 -20.72 -21.03
N ALA A 319 -9.42 -20.84 -22.33
CA ALA A 319 -10.11 -21.79 -23.20
C ALA A 319 -9.90 -23.24 -22.70
N LYS A 320 -8.68 -23.59 -22.28
CA LYS A 320 -8.39 -24.89 -21.65
C LYS A 320 -9.24 -25.13 -20.40
N LEU A 321 -9.25 -24.18 -19.45
CA LEU A 321 -10.02 -24.29 -18.21
C LEU A 321 -11.52 -24.50 -18.47
N LYS A 322 -12.08 -23.76 -19.44
CA LYS A 322 -13.49 -23.90 -19.86
C LYS A 322 -13.77 -25.25 -20.52
N LEU A 323 -12.88 -25.74 -21.38
CA LEU A 323 -13.04 -27.04 -22.04
C LEU A 323 -12.92 -28.22 -21.05
N GLU A 324 -12.11 -28.06 -20.00
CA GLU A 324 -11.96 -29.05 -18.92
C GLU A 324 -13.10 -29.02 -17.91
N GLY A 325 -14.05 -28.07 -18.02
CA GLY A 325 -15.17 -27.94 -17.09
C GLY A 325 -14.73 -27.53 -15.67
N SER A 326 -13.65 -26.75 -15.56
CA SER A 326 -13.13 -26.28 -14.26
C SER A 326 -14.21 -25.53 -13.49
N SER A 327 -14.43 -25.90 -12.22
CA SER A 327 -15.40 -25.23 -11.36
C SER A 327 -14.91 -23.85 -10.89
N GLY A 328 -15.84 -22.93 -10.69
CA GLY A 328 -15.57 -21.57 -10.23
C GLY A 328 -16.32 -20.52 -11.05
N ASN A 329 -16.45 -19.32 -10.49
CA ASN A 329 -16.93 -18.18 -11.28
C ASN A 329 -15.84 -17.71 -12.25
N ILE A 330 -16.23 -16.94 -13.26
CA ILE A 330 -15.30 -16.42 -14.28
C ILE A 330 -14.12 -15.64 -13.66
N ILE A 331 -14.33 -14.85 -12.60
CA ILE A 331 -13.25 -14.12 -11.92
C ILE A 331 -12.20 -15.08 -11.35
N SER A 332 -12.63 -16.20 -10.73
CA SER A 332 -11.74 -17.26 -10.24
C SER A 332 -10.94 -17.91 -11.38
N LEU A 333 -11.59 -18.18 -12.52
CA LEU A 333 -10.90 -18.71 -13.70
C LEU A 333 -9.84 -17.73 -14.22
N LEU A 334 -10.17 -16.43 -14.27
CA LEU A 334 -9.23 -15.37 -14.66
C LEU A 334 -8.07 -15.22 -13.66
N GLY A 335 -8.33 -15.42 -12.37
CA GLY A 335 -7.29 -15.51 -11.32
C GLY A 335 -6.29 -16.64 -11.59
N MET A 336 -6.78 -17.84 -11.95
CA MET A 336 -5.92 -18.94 -12.38
C MET A 336 -5.15 -18.62 -13.66
N VAL A 337 -5.77 -17.92 -14.62
CA VAL A 337 -5.07 -17.47 -15.82
C VAL A 337 -3.96 -16.49 -15.49
N ASN A 338 -4.18 -15.56 -14.57
CA ASN A 338 -3.14 -14.65 -14.13
C ASN A 338 -1.97 -15.39 -13.49
N ASP A 339 -2.22 -16.40 -12.67
CA ASP A 339 -1.15 -17.18 -12.05
C ASP A 339 -0.36 -18.02 -13.09
N LYS A 340 -1.01 -18.58 -14.10
CA LYS A 340 -0.35 -19.49 -15.07
C LYS A 340 0.16 -18.80 -16.34
N ALA A 341 -0.35 -17.61 -16.66
CA ALA A 341 0.00 -16.84 -17.86
C ALA A 341 0.72 -15.52 -17.52
N TYR A 342 1.42 -15.45 -16.39
CA TYR A 342 2.22 -14.29 -15.99
C TYR A 342 1.40 -12.98 -15.96
N ASN A 343 0.24 -13.01 -15.30
CA ASN A 343 -0.76 -11.95 -15.22
C ASN A 343 -1.38 -11.53 -16.57
N GLY A 344 -1.31 -12.37 -17.61
CA GLY A 344 -1.79 -12.02 -18.95
C GLY A 344 -3.30 -11.81 -19.10
N ALA A 345 -4.10 -12.05 -18.05
CA ALA A 345 -5.53 -11.73 -18.00
C ALA A 345 -5.83 -10.41 -17.25
N MET A 346 -4.84 -9.78 -16.60
CA MET A 346 -4.99 -8.53 -15.85
C MET A 346 -4.07 -7.42 -16.37
N TYR A 347 -2.84 -7.78 -16.76
CA TYR A 347 -1.80 -6.85 -17.22
C TYR A 347 -1.25 -7.29 -18.57
N LEU A 348 -1.20 -6.36 -19.52
CA LEU A 348 -0.60 -6.56 -20.84
C LEU A 348 0.65 -5.73 -21.01
N ALA A 349 1.46 -6.11 -22.00
CA ALA A 349 2.59 -5.29 -22.43
C ALA A 349 2.10 -3.95 -23.06
N GLN A 350 1.04 -4.03 -23.87
CA GLN A 350 0.28 -2.95 -24.53
C GLN A 350 -1.06 -3.54 -24.99
N PRO A 351 -2.10 -2.73 -25.29
CA PRO A 351 -2.23 -1.28 -25.02
C PRO A 351 -2.40 -0.95 -23.53
N TYR A 352 -2.08 0.29 -23.11
CA TYR A 352 -2.38 0.77 -21.75
C TYR A 352 -3.83 1.29 -21.66
N LEU A 353 -4.63 0.65 -20.80
CA LEU A 353 -6.05 0.96 -20.61
C LEU A 353 -6.35 1.98 -19.50
N TRP A 354 -5.31 2.45 -18.81
CA TRP A 354 -5.37 3.49 -17.79
C TRP A 354 -4.20 4.46 -17.96
N PHE A 355 -4.38 5.70 -17.50
CA PHE A 355 -3.37 6.74 -17.64
C PHE A 355 -2.41 6.71 -16.47
N VAL A 356 -1.13 6.52 -16.76
CA VAL A 356 -0.03 6.51 -15.78
C VAL A 356 1.17 7.23 -16.40
N PRO A 357 2.15 7.71 -15.63
CA PRO A 357 3.35 8.36 -16.19
C PRO A 357 4.04 7.52 -17.27
N LEU A 358 3.99 6.18 -17.15
CA LEU A 358 4.48 5.26 -18.15
C LEU A 358 3.86 5.47 -19.55
N SER A 359 2.55 5.75 -19.66
CA SER A 359 1.91 5.94 -20.97
C SER A 359 2.34 7.24 -21.65
N ALA A 360 2.50 8.32 -20.88
CA ALA A 360 3.06 9.58 -21.37
C ALA A 360 4.53 9.41 -21.81
N SER A 361 5.34 8.71 -21.01
CA SER A 361 6.75 8.46 -21.34
C SER A 361 6.92 7.57 -22.59
N PHE A 362 6.07 6.54 -22.76
CA PHE A 362 6.05 5.74 -23.99
C PHE A 362 5.61 6.53 -25.22
N THR A 363 4.69 7.49 -25.05
CA THR A 363 4.30 8.40 -26.14
C THR A 363 5.49 9.28 -26.55
N ILE A 364 6.25 9.80 -25.57
CA ILE A 364 7.50 10.54 -25.81
C ILE A 364 8.53 9.66 -26.53
N LEU A 365 8.71 8.41 -26.11
CA LEU A 365 9.60 7.44 -26.76
C LEU A 365 9.27 7.23 -28.24
N MET A 366 7.99 7.05 -28.59
CA MET A 366 7.56 6.89 -30.00
C MET A 366 7.86 8.15 -30.83
N VAL A 367 7.67 9.33 -30.24
CA VAL A 367 8.02 10.59 -30.90
C VAL A 367 9.54 10.74 -31.05
N GLN A 368 10.33 10.39 -30.04
CA GLN A 368 11.79 10.37 -30.14
C GLN A 368 12.28 9.45 -31.26
N LEU A 369 11.69 8.24 -31.38
CA LEU A 369 11.96 7.33 -32.49
C LEU A 369 11.56 7.95 -33.84
N SER A 370 10.37 8.54 -33.97
CA SER A 370 9.94 9.23 -35.20
C SER A 370 10.91 10.35 -35.60
N LEU A 371 11.38 11.15 -34.64
CA LEU A 371 12.30 12.26 -34.89
C LEU A 371 13.65 11.80 -35.45
N LEU A 372 14.12 10.58 -35.16
CA LEU A 372 15.37 10.06 -35.73
C LEU A 372 15.35 10.05 -37.27
N LYS A 373 14.17 9.92 -37.90
CA LYS A 373 13.99 9.95 -39.35
C LYS A 373 13.71 11.35 -39.92
N LYS A 374 13.48 12.36 -39.09
CA LYS A 374 13.16 13.73 -39.53
C LYS A 374 14.42 14.54 -39.87
N LEU A 375 15.00 14.23 -41.03
CA LEU A 375 16.22 14.87 -41.55
C LEU A 375 16.06 16.37 -41.87
N GLU A 376 14.84 16.82 -42.13
CA GLU A 376 14.55 18.19 -42.58
C GLU A 376 14.62 19.28 -41.49
N ILE A 377 14.53 18.90 -40.21
CA ILE A 377 14.56 19.85 -39.09
C ILE A 377 15.98 20.46 -38.98
N ARG A 378 16.12 21.77 -38.74
CA ARG A 378 17.47 22.34 -38.58
C ARG A 378 18.13 21.73 -37.35
N LYS A 379 19.44 21.45 -37.43
CA LYS A 379 20.19 20.81 -36.35
C LYS A 379 19.98 21.43 -34.97
N LYS A 380 19.98 22.76 -34.87
CA LYS A 380 19.75 23.46 -33.59
C LYS A 380 18.35 23.19 -33.01
N GLU A 381 17.32 23.28 -33.85
CA GLU A 381 15.92 23.01 -33.43
C GLU A 381 15.73 21.55 -33.03
N PHE A 382 16.33 20.62 -33.79
CA PHE A 382 16.31 19.21 -33.47
C PHE A 382 16.96 18.93 -32.12
N ILE A 383 18.17 19.47 -31.87
CA ILE A 383 18.88 19.26 -30.60
C ILE A 383 18.06 19.80 -29.43
N VAL A 384 17.52 21.02 -29.53
CA VAL A 384 16.70 21.61 -28.45
C VAL A 384 15.46 20.77 -28.18
N LEU A 385 14.69 20.42 -29.21
CA LEU A 385 13.48 19.61 -29.07
C LEU A 385 13.80 18.24 -28.48
N PHE A 386 14.82 17.55 -29.00
CA PHE A 386 15.16 16.20 -28.55
C PHE A 386 15.75 16.19 -27.14
N SER A 387 16.56 17.19 -26.76
CA SER A 387 17.02 17.38 -25.37
C SER A 387 15.86 17.60 -24.41
N LEU A 388 14.87 18.42 -24.80
CA LEU A 388 13.67 18.65 -24.01
C LEU A 388 12.86 17.36 -23.81
N LEU A 389 12.74 16.52 -24.85
CA LEU A 389 12.06 15.22 -24.73
C LEU A 389 12.82 14.23 -23.83
N ILE A 390 14.15 14.28 -23.79
CA ILE A 390 14.95 13.46 -22.86
C ILE A 390 14.72 13.92 -21.42
N ILE A 391 14.75 15.23 -21.16
CA ILE A 391 14.44 15.82 -19.86
C ILE A 391 13.04 15.39 -19.43
N ALA A 392 12.06 15.56 -20.31
CA ALA A 392 10.67 15.22 -20.04
C ALA A 392 10.48 13.73 -19.78
N SER A 393 11.00 12.85 -20.64
CA SER A 393 10.88 11.41 -20.45
C SER A 393 11.47 10.98 -19.10
N TYR A 394 12.64 11.52 -18.71
CA TYR A 394 13.26 11.18 -17.43
C TYR A 394 12.43 11.63 -16.22
N LEU A 395 11.91 12.87 -16.25
CA LEU A 395 11.13 13.41 -15.13
C LEU A 395 9.68 12.88 -15.09
N VAL A 396 9.15 12.36 -16.19
CA VAL A 396 7.84 11.70 -16.24
C VAL A 396 7.96 10.27 -15.73
N HIS A 397 8.88 9.50 -16.31
CA HIS A 397 9.14 8.14 -15.91
C HIS A 397 10.58 7.80 -16.29
N ILE A 398 11.47 7.81 -15.28
CA ILE A 398 12.93 7.68 -15.41
C ILE A 398 13.35 6.59 -16.40
N THR A 399 12.63 5.47 -16.40
CA THR A 399 13.08 4.28 -17.08
C THR A 399 13.14 4.39 -18.61
N GLU A 400 12.12 4.96 -19.27
CA GLU A 400 12.10 5.04 -20.73
C GLU A 400 13.24 5.92 -21.24
N ALA A 401 13.59 6.99 -20.53
CA ALA A 401 14.72 7.85 -20.88
C ALA A 401 16.06 7.09 -20.80
N ILE A 402 16.27 6.32 -19.73
CA ILE A 402 17.48 5.50 -19.56
C ILE A 402 17.53 4.39 -20.61
N ILE A 403 16.46 3.62 -20.76
CA ILE A 403 16.39 2.51 -21.71
C ILE A 403 16.59 3.01 -23.13
N PHE A 404 15.92 4.09 -23.51
CA PHE A 404 16.08 4.70 -24.82
C PHE A 404 17.51 5.18 -25.05
N THR A 405 18.14 5.78 -24.05
CA THR A 405 19.53 6.25 -24.14
C THR A 405 20.52 5.10 -24.30
N ILE A 406 20.39 4.04 -23.51
CA ILE A 406 21.23 2.85 -23.64
C ILE A 406 20.96 2.16 -24.99
N PHE A 407 19.71 2.10 -25.43
CA PHE A 407 19.35 1.61 -26.76
C PHE A 407 19.97 2.46 -27.87
N LEU A 408 19.96 3.79 -27.77
CA LEU A 408 20.62 4.66 -28.73
C LEU A 408 22.12 4.35 -28.80
N CYS A 409 22.77 4.17 -27.65
CA CYS A 409 24.18 3.78 -27.59
C CYS A 409 24.44 2.41 -28.22
N PHE A 410 23.62 1.42 -27.89
CA PHE A 410 23.66 0.08 -28.47
C PHE A 410 23.49 0.13 -29.99
N TYR A 411 22.46 0.83 -30.49
CA TYR A 411 22.21 0.96 -31.92
C TYR A 411 23.34 1.72 -32.63
N ALA A 412 23.86 2.76 -31.99
CA ALA A 412 24.94 3.58 -32.54
C ALA A 412 26.31 2.90 -32.53
N PHE A 413 26.49 1.85 -31.74
CA PHE A 413 27.64 0.98 -31.81
C PHE A 413 27.71 0.28 -33.19
N PHE A 414 26.58 -0.22 -33.68
CA PHE A 414 26.50 -0.98 -34.93
C PHE A 414 26.13 -0.16 -36.18
N SER A 415 25.53 1.03 -36.03
CA SER A 415 24.99 1.82 -37.14
C SER A 415 25.75 3.14 -37.40
N ARG A 416 26.09 3.37 -38.68
CA ARG A 416 26.55 4.66 -39.25
C ARG A 416 25.63 5.13 -40.38
N SER A 417 24.37 4.67 -40.42
CA SER A 417 23.44 5.08 -41.48
C SER A 417 23.25 6.60 -41.47
N LYS A 418 23.33 7.20 -42.64
CA LYS A 418 23.01 8.63 -42.87
C LYS A 418 21.50 8.87 -42.92
N ASP A 419 20.71 7.80 -42.94
CA ASP A 419 19.25 7.86 -43.01
C ASP A 419 18.62 8.20 -41.66
N TYR A 420 19.43 8.26 -40.59
CA TYR A 420 19.01 8.56 -39.22
C TYR A 420 19.91 9.60 -38.56
N ARG A 421 19.33 10.47 -37.74
CA ARG A 421 20.04 11.55 -37.02
C ARG A 421 20.71 11.10 -35.73
N LEU A 422 21.38 9.97 -35.76
CA LEU A 422 21.84 9.30 -34.54
C LEU A 422 22.92 10.12 -33.79
N ASP A 423 23.79 10.84 -34.50
CA ASP A 423 24.79 11.71 -33.88
C ASP A 423 24.18 12.94 -33.21
N ASP A 424 23.19 13.55 -33.85
CA ASP A 424 22.46 14.69 -33.28
C ASP A 424 21.63 14.24 -32.06
N ALA A 425 21.04 13.05 -32.10
CA ALA A 425 20.30 12.46 -31.00
C ALA A 425 21.19 12.17 -29.77
N ILE A 426 22.35 11.52 -29.97
CA ILE A 426 23.34 11.32 -28.88
C ILE A 426 23.79 12.66 -28.29
N GLN A 427 24.06 13.65 -29.15
CA GLN A 427 24.44 14.98 -28.68
C GLN A 427 23.32 15.63 -27.87
N ALA A 428 22.07 15.53 -28.32
CA ALA A 428 20.92 16.07 -27.63
C ALA A 428 20.65 15.35 -26.29
N SER A 429 20.80 14.02 -26.23
CA SER A 429 20.69 13.26 -24.98
C SER A 429 21.74 13.70 -23.96
N ILE A 430 23.01 13.89 -24.37
CA ILE A 430 24.06 14.42 -23.47
C ILE A 430 23.64 15.78 -22.90
N ILE A 431 23.18 16.70 -23.75
CA ILE A 431 22.72 18.03 -23.30
C ILE A 431 21.52 17.90 -22.36
N GLY A 432 20.58 16.99 -22.66
CA GLY A 432 19.41 16.73 -21.83
C GLY A 432 19.78 16.26 -20.42
N PHE A 433 20.68 15.27 -20.30
CA PHE A 433 21.14 14.79 -19.00
C PHE A 433 21.95 15.83 -18.23
N ILE A 434 22.81 16.61 -18.88
CA ILE A 434 23.53 17.71 -18.20
C ILE A 434 22.54 18.73 -17.62
N ILE A 435 21.48 19.07 -18.36
CA ILE A 435 20.43 19.98 -17.86
C ILE A 435 19.67 19.33 -16.70
N LEU A 436 19.39 18.02 -16.76
CA LEU A 436 18.79 17.29 -15.63
C LEU A 436 19.66 17.35 -14.39
N ASP A 437 20.97 17.13 -14.52
CA ASP A 437 21.92 17.19 -13.39
C ASP A 437 21.86 18.56 -12.70
N VAL A 438 21.88 19.63 -13.50
CA VAL A 438 21.74 21.01 -12.99
C VAL A 438 20.37 21.23 -12.34
N LEU A 439 19.29 20.75 -12.97
CA LEU A 439 17.94 20.88 -12.44
C LEU A 439 17.79 20.16 -11.09
N TYR A 440 18.33 18.94 -10.94
CA TYR A 440 18.29 18.21 -9.67
C TYR A 440 19.05 18.93 -8.56
N VAL A 441 20.21 19.54 -8.88
CA VAL A 441 20.95 20.37 -7.92
C VAL A 441 20.09 21.58 -7.51
N ILE A 442 19.43 22.25 -8.45
CA ILE A 442 18.53 23.38 -8.13
C ILE A 442 17.37 22.92 -7.24
N LEU A 443 16.70 21.82 -7.62
CA LEU A 443 15.58 21.28 -6.84
C LEU A 443 16.01 20.87 -5.43
N TYR A 444 17.22 20.32 -5.27
CA TYR A 444 17.80 19.99 -3.96
C TYR A 444 17.85 21.21 -3.03
N TYR A 445 18.31 22.35 -3.55
CA TYR A 445 18.36 23.58 -2.77
C TYR A 445 16.98 24.22 -2.57
N MET A 446 16.05 24.05 -3.52
CA MET A 446 14.73 24.67 -3.45
C MET A 446 13.73 23.93 -2.54
N LEU A 447 13.82 22.60 -2.41
CA LEU A 447 12.81 21.74 -1.76
C LEU A 447 13.39 20.97 -0.56
N SER A 448 14.16 21.63 0.31
CA SER A 448 15.03 21.08 1.38
C SER A 448 14.50 19.89 2.25
N GLU A 449 15.44 19.22 2.93
CA GLU A 449 15.33 18.05 3.86
C GLU A 449 14.71 16.75 3.33
N GLY A 450 13.58 16.78 2.61
CA GLY A 450 12.97 15.57 2.03
C GLY A 450 13.80 14.95 0.91
N MET A 451 14.67 15.76 0.31
CA MET A 451 15.56 15.43 -0.78
C MET A 451 16.92 14.98 -0.24
N ARG A 452 17.00 13.82 0.43
CA ARG A 452 18.25 13.05 0.42
C ARG A 452 18.45 12.49 -1.00
N ILE A 453 18.73 13.39 -1.95
CA ILE A 453 19.13 13.04 -3.31
C ILE A 453 20.52 12.45 -3.14
N TYR A 454 20.57 11.14 -2.95
CA TYR A 454 21.71 10.38 -3.45
C TYR A 454 21.84 10.80 -4.91
N LEU A 455 22.96 11.45 -5.28
CA LEU A 455 23.36 11.64 -6.67
C LEU A 455 23.16 10.30 -7.35
N ARG A 456 22.04 10.17 -8.07
CA ARG A 456 21.60 8.86 -8.51
C ARG A 456 22.61 8.39 -9.55
N PHE A 457 23.23 7.26 -9.27
CA PHE A 457 24.26 6.70 -10.12
C PHE A 457 23.78 6.47 -11.57
N ASP A 458 22.47 6.35 -11.78
CA ASP A 458 21.81 6.09 -13.06
C ASP A 458 22.03 7.20 -14.12
N HIS A 459 21.89 8.48 -13.77
CA HIS A 459 22.08 9.59 -14.73
C HIS A 459 23.56 9.82 -15.07
N LEU A 460 24.45 9.72 -14.08
CA LEU A 460 25.91 9.81 -14.30
C LEU A 460 26.38 8.67 -15.20
N LEU A 461 25.88 7.46 -14.98
CA LEU A 461 26.18 6.29 -15.81
C LEU A 461 25.66 6.49 -17.24
N ALA A 462 24.41 6.91 -17.42
CA ALA A 462 23.82 7.16 -18.74
C ALA A 462 24.62 8.23 -19.52
N THR A 463 24.96 9.33 -18.87
CA THR A 463 25.77 10.42 -19.44
C THR A 463 27.16 9.93 -19.82
N THR A 464 27.82 9.14 -18.96
CA THR A 464 29.14 8.57 -19.23
C THR A 464 29.10 7.63 -20.43
N ILE A 465 28.12 6.72 -20.51
CA ILE A 465 27.95 5.80 -21.64
C ILE A 465 27.72 6.58 -22.94
N LEU A 466 26.93 7.66 -22.91
CA LEU A 466 26.72 8.54 -24.07
C LEU A 466 28.00 9.23 -24.52
N PHE A 467 28.80 9.77 -23.59
CA PHE A 467 30.09 10.38 -23.91
C PHE A 467 31.06 9.37 -24.52
N LEU A 468 31.20 8.18 -23.91
CA LEU A 468 32.02 7.09 -24.44
C LEU A 468 31.56 6.66 -25.83
N THR A 469 30.25 6.55 -26.04
CA THR A 469 29.68 6.22 -27.36
C THR A 469 30.02 7.31 -28.38
N LYS A 470 29.90 8.60 -28.02
CA LYS A 470 30.25 9.72 -28.90
C LYS A 470 31.74 9.71 -29.25
N ILE A 471 32.62 9.41 -28.29
CA ILE A 471 34.07 9.25 -28.52
C ILE A 471 34.33 8.06 -29.44
N TYR A 472 33.75 6.90 -29.16
CA TYR A 472 33.86 5.69 -29.97
C TYR A 472 33.44 5.95 -31.42
N ARG A 473 32.32 6.64 -31.63
CA ARG A 473 31.82 6.97 -32.98
C ARG A 473 32.72 7.95 -33.72
N ARG A 474 33.37 8.88 -33.03
CA ARG A 474 34.37 9.78 -33.62
C ARG A 474 35.70 9.09 -33.88
N SER A 475 36.02 8.05 -33.12
CA SER A 475 37.23 7.27 -33.32
C SER A 475 37.18 6.51 -34.66
N GLY A 476 38.34 6.29 -35.27
CA GLY A 476 38.47 5.41 -36.44
C GLY A 476 38.18 3.93 -36.12
N ILE A 477 38.01 3.57 -34.84
CA ILE A 477 37.79 2.19 -34.36
C ILE A 477 36.47 1.63 -34.89
N GLN A 478 35.39 2.41 -34.86
CA GLN A 478 34.10 1.97 -35.38
C GLN A 478 34.19 1.61 -36.87
N ASN A 479 34.90 2.41 -37.68
CA ASN A 479 35.09 2.11 -39.09
C ASN A 479 35.82 0.78 -39.30
N ARG A 480 36.87 0.50 -38.51
CA ARG A 480 37.58 -0.78 -38.54
C ARG A 480 36.66 -1.93 -38.15
N PHE A 481 35.85 -1.75 -37.11
CA PHE A 481 34.89 -2.75 -36.64
C PHE A 481 33.78 -3.02 -37.67
N CYS A 482 33.17 -1.99 -38.24
CA CYS A 482 32.16 -2.15 -39.30
C CYS A 482 32.73 -2.79 -40.56
N GLN A 483 33.98 -2.46 -40.94
CA GLN A 483 34.66 -3.12 -42.06
C GLN A 483 34.93 -4.60 -41.77
N PHE A 484 35.36 -4.93 -40.54
CA PHE A 484 35.54 -6.33 -40.10
C PHE A 484 34.21 -7.09 -40.12
N TYR A 485 33.15 -6.51 -39.57
CA TYR A 485 31.81 -7.12 -39.53
C TYR A 485 31.25 -7.37 -40.94
N ARG A 486 31.42 -6.43 -41.88
CA ARG A 486 31.00 -6.60 -43.28
C ARG A 486 31.75 -7.73 -44.00
N LYS A 487 32.97 -8.07 -43.57
CA LYS A 487 33.74 -9.20 -44.12
C LYS A 487 33.29 -10.56 -43.58
N LEU A 488 32.57 -10.61 -42.46
CA LEU A 488 32.03 -11.85 -41.94
C LEU A 488 30.80 -12.27 -42.75
N HIS A 489 30.82 -13.47 -43.33
CA HIS A 489 29.66 -14.07 -44.00
C HIS A 489 28.60 -14.52 -42.98
N LEU A 490 27.93 -13.57 -42.31
CA LEU A 490 27.02 -13.84 -41.20
C LEU A 490 25.61 -14.28 -41.63
N LYS A 491 25.27 -14.21 -42.93
CA LYS A 491 23.92 -14.56 -43.41
C LYS A 491 23.48 -15.98 -43.05
N PRO A 492 24.32 -17.04 -43.21
CA PRO A 492 23.95 -18.40 -42.80
C PRO A 492 23.77 -18.50 -41.29
N LEU A 493 24.64 -17.86 -40.51
CA LEU A 493 24.55 -17.84 -39.05
C LEU A 493 23.24 -17.20 -38.58
N VAL A 494 22.89 -16.01 -39.11
CA VAL A 494 21.63 -15.33 -38.80
C VAL A 494 20.42 -16.21 -39.13
N LYS A 495 20.45 -16.93 -40.26
CA LYS A 495 19.39 -17.86 -40.65
C LYS A 495 19.27 -19.04 -39.67
N ILE A 496 20.39 -19.65 -39.27
CA ILE A 496 20.42 -20.74 -38.28
C ILE A 496 19.90 -20.26 -36.92
N THR A 497 20.40 -19.11 -36.44
CA THR A 497 19.93 -18.50 -35.18
C THR A 497 18.44 -18.23 -35.22
N LEU A 498 17.91 -17.73 -36.34
CA LEU A 498 16.49 -17.45 -36.47
C LEU A 498 15.64 -18.73 -36.47
N TYR A 499 16.08 -19.80 -37.14
CA TYR A 499 15.40 -21.10 -37.05
C TYR A 499 15.42 -21.65 -35.63
N LEU A 500 16.54 -21.51 -34.91
CA LEU A 500 16.62 -21.91 -33.51
C LEU A 500 15.65 -21.10 -32.65
N ILE A 501 15.57 -19.77 -32.83
CA ILE A 501 14.63 -18.93 -32.08
C ILE A 501 13.18 -19.30 -32.39
N ILE A 502 12.84 -19.54 -33.65
CA ILE A 502 11.50 -19.98 -34.05
C ILE A 502 11.18 -21.34 -33.40
N PHE A 503 12.12 -22.28 -33.45
CA PHE A 503 11.98 -23.58 -32.79
C PHE A 503 11.76 -23.41 -31.28
N LEU A 504 12.58 -22.59 -30.60
CA LEU A 504 12.43 -22.29 -29.18
C LEU A 504 11.11 -21.58 -28.86
N TYR A 505 10.59 -20.76 -29.76
CA TYR A 505 9.30 -20.10 -29.59
C TYR A 505 8.15 -21.11 -29.56
N PHE A 506 8.12 -22.04 -30.50
CA PHE A 506 7.12 -23.12 -30.52
C PHE A 506 7.32 -24.11 -29.38
N LEU A 507 8.57 -24.49 -29.10
CA LEU A 507 8.90 -25.32 -27.95
C LEU A 507 8.43 -24.67 -26.65
N GLY A 508 8.62 -23.36 -26.50
CA GLY A 508 8.17 -22.60 -25.33
C GLY A 508 6.65 -22.61 -25.18
N LEU A 509 5.90 -22.47 -26.27
CA LEU A 509 4.44 -22.61 -26.23
C LEU A 509 4.00 -24.02 -25.81
N ILE A 510 4.65 -25.07 -26.34
CA ILE A 510 4.37 -26.46 -25.98
C ILE A 510 4.73 -26.73 -24.52
N THR A 511 5.91 -26.27 -24.07
CA THR A 511 6.35 -26.36 -22.68
C THR A 511 5.41 -25.62 -21.74
N TRP A 512 4.95 -24.43 -22.14
CA TRP A 512 3.96 -23.69 -21.35
C TRP A 512 2.68 -24.50 -21.23
N ILE A 513 2.06 -24.95 -22.35
CA ILE A 513 0.79 -25.70 -22.35
C ILE A 513 0.89 -27.06 -21.63
N GLY A 514 2.01 -27.77 -21.79
CA GLY A 514 2.25 -29.07 -21.15
C GLY A 514 2.70 -28.98 -19.69
N GLY A 515 3.42 -27.91 -19.32
CA GLY A 515 4.01 -27.69 -17.99
C GLY A 515 3.17 -26.82 -17.04
N ILE A 516 2.00 -26.33 -17.49
CA ILE A 516 1.06 -25.47 -16.72
C ILE A 516 0.93 -25.86 -15.24
N PRO A 517 0.79 -27.15 -14.87
CA PRO A 517 0.53 -27.49 -13.48
C PRO A 517 1.61 -27.00 -12.51
N LEU A 518 2.88 -26.94 -12.92
CA LEU A 518 4.03 -26.67 -12.05
C LEU A 518 4.44 -25.19 -11.97
N PHE A 519 4.11 -24.38 -12.99
CA PHE A 519 4.51 -22.96 -13.01
C PHE A 519 3.51 -22.10 -12.22
N HIS A 520 4.03 -21.17 -11.42
CA HIS A 520 3.23 -20.14 -10.76
C HIS A 520 3.88 -18.77 -10.92
N THR A 521 3.07 -17.74 -11.12
CA THR A 521 3.60 -16.38 -11.37
C THR A 521 4.28 -15.82 -10.12
N TRP A 522 3.74 -16.11 -8.93
CA TRP A 522 4.33 -15.66 -7.67
C TRP A 522 5.78 -16.15 -7.48
N ALA A 523 6.16 -17.29 -8.09
CA ALA A 523 7.51 -17.84 -7.99
C ALA A 523 8.59 -17.00 -8.68
N VAL A 524 8.20 -16.06 -9.57
CA VAL A 524 9.14 -15.25 -10.38
C VAL A 524 8.80 -13.76 -10.40
N VAL A 525 7.63 -13.36 -9.87
CA VAL A 525 7.14 -11.97 -9.96
C VAL A 525 7.99 -11.00 -9.13
N GLU A 526 8.50 -11.42 -7.97
CA GLU A 526 9.31 -10.56 -7.08
C GLU A 526 10.62 -10.14 -7.74
N ILE A 527 11.25 -11.06 -8.46
CA ILE A 527 12.52 -10.85 -9.19
C ILE A 527 12.22 -10.24 -10.58
N GLY A 528 10.98 -10.32 -11.04
CA GLY A 528 10.50 -9.79 -12.32
C GLY A 528 11.15 -10.43 -13.54
N SER A 529 11.67 -11.65 -13.38
CA SER A 529 12.27 -12.48 -14.44
C SER A 529 11.20 -13.07 -15.35
N ILE A 530 11.49 -13.17 -16.65
CA ILE A 530 10.58 -13.81 -17.62
C ILE A 530 11.13 -15.20 -18.00
N PRO A 531 10.48 -16.31 -17.60
CA PRO A 531 10.86 -17.63 -18.07
C PRO A 531 10.83 -17.69 -19.61
N TRP A 532 11.80 -18.39 -20.22
CA TRP A 532 11.94 -18.41 -21.69
C TRP A 532 10.66 -18.88 -22.41
N PHE A 533 9.91 -19.80 -21.81
CA PHE A 533 8.64 -20.32 -22.35
C PHE A 533 7.44 -19.35 -22.22
N ILE A 534 7.60 -18.24 -21.49
CA ILE A 534 6.56 -17.19 -21.34
C ILE A 534 6.66 -16.12 -22.45
N TYR A 535 7.81 -15.95 -23.11
CA TYR A 535 7.95 -15.02 -24.23
C TYR A 535 6.91 -15.25 -25.35
N PRO A 536 6.63 -16.50 -25.78
CA PRO A 536 5.56 -16.80 -26.72
C PRO A 536 4.17 -16.41 -26.23
N VAL A 537 3.94 -16.50 -24.92
CA VAL A 537 2.66 -16.15 -24.29
C VAL A 537 2.44 -14.63 -24.35
N PHE A 538 3.47 -13.81 -24.12
CA PHE A 538 3.35 -12.35 -24.24
C PHE A 538 3.22 -11.86 -25.68
N LEU A 539 4.07 -12.35 -26.57
CA LEU A 539 4.14 -11.84 -27.94
C LEU A 539 3.07 -12.43 -28.87
N GLY A 540 2.48 -13.57 -28.50
CA GLY A 540 1.36 -14.16 -29.20
C GLY A 540 1.62 -14.36 -30.70
N VAL A 541 0.66 -13.95 -31.53
CA VAL A 541 0.80 -14.02 -32.99
C VAL A 541 1.78 -12.99 -33.54
N LEU A 542 1.97 -11.85 -32.85
CA LEU A 542 2.92 -10.81 -33.27
C LEU A 542 4.35 -11.33 -33.24
N GLY A 543 4.71 -12.10 -32.20
CA GLY A 543 6.03 -12.73 -32.10
C GLY A 543 6.32 -13.63 -33.29
N ILE A 544 5.37 -14.50 -33.64
CA ILE A 544 5.49 -15.43 -34.78
C ILE A 544 5.68 -14.66 -36.09
N LEU A 545 4.77 -13.71 -36.38
CA LEU A 545 4.83 -12.92 -37.61
C LEU A 545 6.06 -12.02 -37.67
N GLY A 546 6.52 -11.47 -36.55
CA GLY A 546 7.73 -10.64 -36.51
C GLY A 546 8.99 -11.45 -36.75
N LEU A 547 9.10 -12.68 -36.23
CA LEU A 547 10.23 -13.57 -36.51
C LEU A 547 10.30 -13.96 -37.99
N PHE A 548 9.16 -14.28 -38.62
CA PHE A 548 9.10 -14.47 -40.07
C PHE A 548 9.47 -13.20 -40.84
N SER A 549 9.17 -12.02 -40.30
CA SER A 549 9.48 -10.76 -40.96
C SER A 549 10.98 -10.52 -40.96
N ILE A 550 11.67 -10.83 -39.85
CA ILE A 550 13.13 -10.79 -39.76
C ILE A 550 13.75 -11.77 -40.77
N TYR A 551 13.20 -12.98 -40.93
CA TYR A 551 13.65 -13.94 -41.94
C TYR A 551 13.58 -13.32 -43.35
N HIS A 552 12.42 -12.78 -43.69
CA HIS A 552 12.16 -12.17 -44.98
C HIS A 552 13.01 -10.93 -45.24
N LEU A 553 13.33 -10.14 -44.21
CA LEU A 553 14.21 -8.99 -44.30
C LEU A 553 15.69 -9.40 -44.44
N SER A 554 16.12 -10.49 -43.80
CA SER A 554 17.49 -11.00 -43.96
C SER A 554 17.81 -11.49 -45.39
N GLN A 555 16.77 -11.78 -46.17
CA GLN A 555 16.88 -12.14 -47.59
C GLN A 555 16.76 -10.95 -48.54
N GLY A 556 16.27 -9.80 -48.07
CA GLY A 556 15.96 -8.62 -48.88
C GLY A 556 17.16 -7.67 -49.08
N GLY A 557 17.00 -6.72 -50.02
CA GLY A 557 17.95 -5.64 -50.33
C GLY A 557 17.82 -4.41 -49.41
N GLU A 558 18.07 -3.21 -49.94
CA GLU A 558 18.19 -1.94 -49.19
C GLU A 558 17.02 -1.58 -48.26
N SER A 559 15.80 -2.10 -48.53
CA SER A 559 14.62 -1.89 -47.67
C SER A 559 14.77 -2.44 -46.25
N ALA A 560 15.71 -3.37 -46.01
CA ALA A 560 16.02 -3.86 -44.67
C ALA A 560 16.57 -2.76 -43.73
N ASN A 561 17.20 -1.70 -44.28
CA ASN A 561 17.79 -0.63 -43.49
C ASN A 561 16.73 0.18 -42.71
N SER A 562 15.52 0.33 -43.25
CA SER A 562 14.40 1.03 -42.60
C SER A 562 13.90 0.33 -41.33
N PHE A 563 14.13 -0.98 -41.21
CA PHE A 563 13.66 -1.79 -40.06
C PHE A 563 14.75 -2.04 -39.02
N MET A 564 16.00 -1.68 -39.33
CA MET A 564 17.14 -1.99 -38.47
C MET A 564 17.00 -1.43 -37.04
N PRO A 565 16.45 -0.22 -36.79
CA PRO A 565 16.20 0.24 -35.41
C PRO A 565 15.28 -0.68 -34.61
N PHE A 566 14.24 -1.24 -35.23
CA PHE A 566 13.28 -2.11 -34.54
C PHE A 566 13.82 -3.54 -34.36
N ILE A 567 14.59 -4.05 -35.32
CA ILE A 567 15.33 -5.32 -35.14
C ILE A 567 16.34 -5.16 -33.98
N ALA A 568 17.08 -4.04 -33.97
CA ALA A 568 18.01 -3.73 -32.89
C ALA A 568 17.30 -3.56 -31.55
N LEU A 569 16.12 -2.92 -31.51
CA LEU A 569 15.32 -2.74 -30.30
C LEU A 569 14.85 -4.09 -29.75
N SER A 570 14.43 -5.02 -30.61
CA SER A 570 14.06 -6.39 -30.21
C SER A 570 15.25 -7.15 -29.60
N ILE A 571 16.42 -7.10 -30.25
CA ILE A 571 17.64 -7.77 -29.75
C ILE A 571 18.09 -7.15 -28.43
N PHE A 572 18.14 -5.81 -28.38
CA PHE A 572 18.49 -5.06 -27.18
C PHE A 572 17.54 -5.39 -26.03
N SER A 573 16.24 -5.43 -26.26
CA SER A 573 15.24 -5.73 -25.22
C SER A 573 15.44 -7.11 -24.62
N LEU A 574 15.82 -8.11 -25.44
CA LEU A 574 16.13 -9.46 -24.98
C LEU A 574 17.40 -9.48 -24.13
N LEU A 575 18.49 -8.97 -24.67
CA LEU A 575 19.80 -9.03 -24.03
C LEU A 575 19.81 -8.23 -22.74
N PHE A 576 19.31 -6.99 -22.78
CA PHE A 576 19.24 -6.12 -21.62
C PHE A 576 18.33 -6.70 -20.54
N GLY A 577 17.16 -7.23 -20.91
CA GLY A 577 16.26 -7.91 -19.98
C GLY A 577 16.91 -9.11 -19.29
N ARG A 578 17.64 -9.96 -20.03
CA ARG A 578 18.38 -11.10 -19.46
C ARG A 578 19.53 -10.67 -18.57
N THR A 579 20.28 -9.64 -18.96
CA THR A 579 21.31 -9.05 -18.10
C THR A 579 20.72 -8.50 -16.82
N LEU A 580 19.56 -7.83 -16.89
CA LEU A 580 18.87 -7.29 -15.72
C LEU A 580 18.46 -8.38 -14.74
N THR A 581 17.88 -9.47 -15.23
CA THR A 581 17.58 -10.66 -14.41
C THR A 581 18.84 -11.24 -13.78
N PHE A 582 19.94 -11.37 -14.54
CA PHE A 582 21.21 -11.86 -14.00
C PHE A 582 21.74 -10.96 -12.88
N VAL A 583 21.73 -9.63 -13.07
CA VAL A 583 22.19 -8.66 -12.05
C VAL A 583 21.30 -8.73 -10.80
N ASN A 584 19.98 -8.74 -10.97
CA ASN A 584 19.03 -8.83 -9.85
C ASN A 584 19.22 -10.10 -9.02
N LEU A 585 19.53 -11.23 -9.68
CA LEU A 585 19.73 -12.51 -9.02
C LEU A 585 21.11 -12.67 -8.36
N ASN A 586 22.16 -12.17 -9.00
CA ASN A 586 23.54 -12.53 -8.64
C ASN A 586 24.37 -11.37 -8.05
N LEU A 587 23.96 -10.12 -8.24
CA LEU A 587 24.73 -8.95 -7.82
C LEU A 587 23.97 -8.09 -6.81
N PHE A 588 22.91 -7.41 -7.25
CA PHE A 588 22.07 -6.57 -6.41
C PHE A 588 20.74 -6.30 -7.11
N ASN A 589 19.68 -6.05 -6.33
CA ASN A 589 18.40 -5.65 -6.88
C ASN A 589 18.52 -4.24 -7.50
N THR A 590 18.33 -4.15 -8.81
CA THR A 590 18.38 -2.88 -9.55
C THR A 590 17.14 -2.01 -9.36
N GLY A 591 16.07 -2.56 -8.77
CA GLY A 591 14.76 -1.88 -8.68
C GLY A 591 14.01 -1.85 -10.02
N TYR A 592 14.47 -2.60 -11.02
CA TYR A 592 13.81 -2.73 -12.32
C TYR A 592 13.78 -4.18 -12.80
N TRP A 593 12.89 -4.51 -13.75
CA TRP A 593 12.53 -5.90 -14.05
C TRP A 593 12.52 -6.23 -15.54
N GLU A 594 12.95 -7.45 -15.89
CA GLU A 594 12.90 -7.99 -17.26
C GLU A 594 11.47 -7.92 -17.83
N LYS A 595 10.45 -8.17 -16.99
CA LYS A 595 9.02 -8.03 -17.33
C LYS A 595 8.71 -6.76 -18.11
N ARG A 596 9.32 -5.62 -17.73
CA ARG A 596 9.03 -4.32 -18.35
C ARG A 596 9.60 -4.18 -19.76
N MET A 597 10.60 -5.00 -20.13
CA MET A 597 11.16 -5.02 -21.48
C MET A 597 10.14 -5.53 -22.53
N THR A 598 9.08 -6.24 -22.10
CA THR A 598 8.03 -6.75 -23.00
C THR A 598 7.31 -5.65 -23.78
N ALA A 599 7.13 -4.45 -23.23
CA ALA A 599 6.51 -3.33 -23.94
C ALA A 599 7.36 -2.86 -25.13
N TYR A 600 8.68 -2.88 -25.00
CA TYR A 600 9.63 -2.52 -26.06
C TYR A 600 9.68 -3.59 -27.17
N PHE A 601 9.61 -4.87 -26.78
CA PHE A 601 9.41 -5.95 -27.74
C PHE A 601 8.10 -5.78 -28.50
N PHE A 602 7.01 -5.55 -27.80
CA PHE A 602 5.70 -5.41 -28.41
C PHE A 602 5.67 -4.24 -29.40
N LEU A 603 6.27 -3.10 -29.05
CA LEU A 603 6.44 -1.95 -29.94
C LEU A 603 7.20 -2.34 -31.23
N ALA A 604 8.36 -2.98 -31.09
CA ALA A 604 9.18 -3.39 -32.23
C ALA A 604 8.48 -4.44 -33.12
N PHE A 605 7.86 -5.44 -32.51
CA PHE A 605 7.16 -6.51 -33.22
C PHE A 605 5.87 -6.03 -33.88
N SER A 606 5.21 -4.99 -33.37
CA SER A 606 4.05 -4.35 -34.04
C SER A 606 4.44 -3.67 -35.36
N ILE A 607 5.69 -3.21 -35.48
CA ILE A 607 6.25 -2.69 -36.74
C ILE A 607 6.67 -3.82 -37.68
N LEU A 608 7.27 -4.88 -37.15
CA LEU A 608 7.81 -5.97 -37.96
C LEU A 608 6.72 -6.93 -38.47
N ALA A 609 5.79 -7.37 -37.62
CA ALA A 609 4.81 -8.42 -37.91
C ALA A 609 3.96 -8.21 -39.18
N PRO A 610 3.49 -6.99 -39.51
CA PRO A 610 2.70 -6.74 -40.71
C PRO A 610 3.40 -7.11 -42.02
N ILE A 611 4.74 -7.11 -42.07
CA ILE A 611 5.51 -7.41 -43.28
C ILE A 611 5.27 -8.86 -43.72
N SER A 612 5.36 -9.81 -42.80
CA SER A 612 5.10 -11.22 -43.12
C SER A 612 3.65 -11.45 -43.51
N MET A 613 2.72 -10.83 -42.79
CA MET A 613 1.29 -10.91 -43.12
C MET A 613 1.05 -10.46 -44.57
N LEU A 614 1.63 -9.33 -44.96
CA LEU A 614 1.51 -8.78 -46.31
C LEU A 614 2.13 -9.71 -47.35
N LYS A 615 3.34 -10.24 -47.09
CA LYS A 615 4.03 -11.19 -47.97
C LYS A 615 3.25 -12.49 -48.15
N PHE A 616 2.66 -13.04 -47.10
CA PHE A 616 1.82 -14.23 -47.19
C PHE A 616 0.58 -13.98 -48.05
N VAL A 617 -0.10 -12.84 -47.85
CA VAL A 617 -1.30 -12.50 -48.65
C VAL A 617 -0.94 -12.22 -50.10
N ASP A 618 0.14 -11.50 -50.38
CA ASP A 618 0.58 -11.23 -51.75
C ASP A 618 1.03 -12.53 -52.45
N THR A 619 1.60 -13.49 -51.72
CA THR A 619 1.85 -14.86 -52.22
C THR A 619 0.53 -15.57 -52.56
N ILE A 620 -0.48 -15.51 -51.70
CA ILE A 620 -1.82 -16.10 -51.98
C ILE A 620 -2.48 -15.44 -53.21
N LYS A 621 -2.27 -14.14 -53.46
CA LYS A 621 -2.84 -13.45 -54.61
C LYS A 621 -2.26 -13.90 -55.95
N THR A 622 -1.07 -14.52 -55.98
CA THR A 622 -0.46 -15.01 -57.23
C THR A 622 -1.20 -16.19 -57.86
N TYR A 623 -2.09 -16.88 -57.12
CA TYR A 623 -2.90 -17.98 -57.65
C TYR A 623 -4.06 -17.48 -58.56
N LYS A 624 -4.34 -18.19 -59.66
CA LYS A 624 -5.34 -17.77 -60.67
C LYS A 624 -6.81 -17.73 -60.19
N ASN A 625 -7.17 -18.43 -59.10
CA ASN A 625 -8.56 -18.50 -58.63
C ASN A 625 -8.88 -17.42 -57.58
N LYS A 626 -9.46 -16.31 -58.05
CA LYS A 626 -9.81 -15.16 -57.22
C LYS A 626 -10.74 -15.46 -56.03
N ILE A 627 -11.71 -16.37 -56.16
CA ILE A 627 -12.63 -16.70 -55.05
C ILE A 627 -11.87 -17.46 -53.97
N LYS A 628 -11.05 -18.43 -54.36
CA LYS A 628 -10.16 -19.15 -53.44
C LYS A 628 -9.23 -18.17 -52.71
N ASN A 629 -8.66 -17.20 -53.42
CA ASN A 629 -7.79 -16.19 -52.81
C ASN A 629 -8.52 -15.33 -51.78
N ILE A 630 -9.77 -14.90 -52.05
CA ILE A 630 -10.60 -14.16 -51.07
C ILE A 630 -10.83 -15.01 -49.82
N ILE A 631 -11.25 -16.27 -49.98
CA ILE A 631 -11.52 -17.19 -48.88
C ILE A 631 -10.24 -17.42 -48.06
N THR A 632 -9.14 -17.81 -48.69
CA THR A 632 -7.87 -18.09 -48.00
C THR A 632 -7.30 -16.85 -47.32
N THR A 633 -7.38 -15.67 -47.97
CA THR A 633 -6.94 -14.41 -47.35
C THR A 633 -7.81 -14.06 -46.14
N THR A 634 -9.14 -14.21 -46.26
CA THR A 634 -10.06 -13.94 -45.15
C THR A 634 -9.79 -14.88 -43.98
N ILE A 635 -9.64 -16.18 -44.23
CA ILE A 635 -9.30 -17.18 -43.20
C ILE A 635 -7.99 -16.81 -42.52
N LEU A 636 -6.94 -16.47 -43.28
CA LEU A 636 -5.65 -16.06 -42.70
C LEU A 636 -5.79 -14.84 -41.79
N ILE A 637 -6.49 -13.79 -42.25
CA ILE A 637 -6.71 -12.56 -41.47
C ILE A 637 -7.55 -12.87 -40.23
N SER A 638 -8.64 -13.64 -40.37
CA SER A 638 -9.49 -14.04 -39.26
C SER A 638 -8.71 -14.81 -38.20
N THR A 639 -7.91 -15.80 -38.59
CA THR A 639 -7.08 -16.56 -37.64
C THR A 639 -6.10 -15.65 -36.91
N VAL A 640 -5.35 -14.81 -37.64
CA VAL A 640 -4.38 -13.88 -37.04
C VAL A 640 -5.07 -12.90 -36.08
N THR A 641 -6.22 -12.37 -36.47
CA THR A 641 -6.98 -11.39 -35.67
C THR A 641 -7.58 -12.03 -34.42
N VAL A 642 -8.18 -13.21 -34.53
CA VAL A 642 -8.72 -13.94 -33.37
C VAL A 642 -7.60 -14.23 -32.38
N TYR A 643 -6.52 -14.85 -32.84
CA TYR A 643 -5.40 -15.21 -31.98
C TYR A 643 -4.67 -14.02 -31.36
N GLY A 644 -4.70 -12.86 -32.03
CA GLY A 644 -4.12 -11.61 -31.54
C GLY A 644 -4.98 -10.86 -30.51
N ILE A 645 -6.30 -10.85 -30.65
CA ILE A 645 -7.16 -9.95 -29.87
C ILE A 645 -7.75 -10.60 -28.59
N GLN A 646 -7.82 -11.93 -28.50
CA GLN A 646 -8.54 -12.56 -27.37
C GLN A 646 -8.00 -12.20 -25.98
N SER A 647 -6.68 -12.05 -25.77
CA SER A 647 -6.17 -11.76 -24.42
C SER A 647 -6.50 -10.34 -23.95
N ILE A 648 -6.54 -9.34 -24.85
CA ILE A 648 -7.03 -8.00 -24.47
C ILE A 648 -8.53 -8.01 -24.14
N PHE A 649 -9.34 -8.81 -24.84
CA PHE A 649 -10.76 -8.97 -24.48
C PHE A 649 -10.94 -9.60 -23.11
N ILE A 650 -10.10 -10.56 -22.74
CA ILE A 650 -10.09 -11.13 -21.39
C ILE A 650 -9.67 -10.10 -20.34
N VAL A 651 -8.72 -9.22 -20.65
CA VAL A 651 -8.33 -8.13 -19.74
C VAL A 651 -9.49 -7.15 -19.52
N LEU A 652 -10.24 -6.83 -20.57
CA LEU A 652 -11.48 -6.05 -20.45
C LEU A 652 -12.53 -6.78 -19.60
N GLU A 653 -12.69 -8.09 -19.79
CA GLU A 653 -13.60 -8.92 -18.99
C GLU A 653 -13.22 -8.85 -17.50
N HIS A 654 -11.95 -9.09 -17.18
CA HIS A 654 -11.43 -9.01 -15.81
C HIS A 654 -11.77 -7.66 -15.17
N TRP A 655 -11.37 -6.56 -15.80
CA TRP A 655 -11.55 -5.23 -15.22
C TRP A 655 -13.01 -4.73 -15.25
N SER A 656 -13.86 -5.28 -16.12
CA SER A 656 -15.31 -5.00 -16.08
C SER A 656 -16.03 -5.66 -14.89
N MET A 657 -15.44 -6.72 -14.35
CA MET A 657 -16.02 -7.51 -13.26
C MET A 657 -15.47 -7.15 -11.89
N VAL A 658 -14.23 -6.65 -11.81
CA VAL A 658 -13.63 -6.20 -10.55
C VAL A 658 -14.34 -4.92 -10.11
N GLN A 659 -15.24 -5.06 -9.13
CA GLN A 659 -15.94 -3.93 -8.53
C GLN A 659 -15.06 -3.22 -7.48
N PRO A 660 -15.20 -1.89 -7.31
CA PRO A 660 -14.55 -1.18 -6.22
C PRO A 660 -15.08 -1.67 -4.87
N TRP A 661 -14.17 -1.79 -3.90
CA TRP A 661 -14.43 -2.31 -2.56
C TRP A 661 -14.81 -1.21 -1.55
N VAL A 662 -14.97 0.03 -2.03
CA VAL A 662 -15.19 1.23 -1.21
C VAL A 662 -16.67 1.60 -1.30
N SER A 663 -17.34 1.65 -0.16
CA SER A 663 -18.75 2.02 -0.06
C SER A 663 -18.92 3.55 -0.12
N ASP A 664 -20.15 4.02 -0.36
CA ASP A 664 -20.45 5.46 -0.28
C ASP A 664 -20.19 6.02 1.12
N ARG A 665 -20.45 5.22 2.18
CA ARG A 665 -20.16 5.59 3.58
C ARG A 665 -18.67 5.72 3.85
N GLU A 666 -17.87 4.84 3.25
CA GLU A 666 -16.42 4.96 3.34
C GLU A 666 -15.93 6.21 2.59
N PHE A 667 -16.50 6.54 1.42
CA PHE A 667 -16.19 7.78 0.71
C PHE A 667 -16.56 9.05 1.49
N GLU A 668 -17.68 9.08 2.24
CA GLU A 668 -18.02 10.19 3.14
C GLU A 668 -16.89 10.44 4.16
N ALA A 669 -16.30 9.37 4.71
CA ALA A 669 -15.18 9.48 5.64
C ALA A 669 -13.89 9.96 4.96
N ILE A 670 -13.64 9.52 3.72
CA ILE A 670 -12.49 9.97 2.92
C ILE A 670 -12.61 11.44 2.55
N ASP A 671 -13.80 11.92 2.18
CA ASP A 671 -14.05 13.34 1.88
C ASP A 671 -13.87 14.20 3.13
N PHE A 672 -14.38 13.76 4.29
CA PHE A 672 -14.12 14.43 5.57
C PHE A 672 -12.61 14.52 5.85
N LEU A 673 -11.87 13.41 5.70
CA LEU A 673 -10.44 13.38 5.94
C LEU A 673 -9.67 14.27 4.95
N LYS A 674 -10.11 14.32 3.69
CA LYS A 674 -9.56 15.22 2.67
C LYS A 674 -9.70 16.68 3.10
N ASP A 675 -10.87 17.09 3.59
CA ASP A 675 -11.11 18.45 4.07
C ASP A 675 -10.22 18.81 5.27
N VAL A 676 -9.99 17.87 6.19
CA VAL A 676 -9.06 18.04 7.32
C VAL A 676 -7.63 18.28 6.80
N LEU A 677 -7.15 17.41 5.91
CA LEU A 677 -5.81 17.49 5.33
C LEU A 677 -5.61 18.72 4.42
N GLU A 678 -6.67 19.28 3.84
CA GLU A 678 -6.61 20.53 3.08
C GLU A 678 -6.43 21.76 3.98
N ARG A 679 -7.04 21.77 5.17
CA ARG A 679 -6.95 22.89 6.12
C ARG A 679 -5.65 22.89 6.93
N ASP A 680 -5.06 21.73 7.13
CA ASP A 680 -3.89 21.54 7.97
C ASP A 680 -2.74 20.86 7.21
N ARG A 681 -1.67 21.63 6.99
CA ARG A 681 -0.48 21.17 6.25
C ARG A 681 0.37 20.17 7.04
N CYS A 682 0.27 20.17 8.36
CA CYS A 682 1.00 19.26 9.24
C CYS A 682 0.19 18.01 9.59
N ALA A 683 -1.03 17.88 9.05
CA ALA A 683 -1.89 16.75 9.26
C ALA A 683 -1.46 15.53 8.43
N TYR A 684 -1.58 14.34 9.01
CA TYR A 684 -1.33 13.08 8.29
C TYR A 684 -2.22 11.96 8.80
N THR A 685 -2.23 10.84 8.06
CA THR A 685 -3.13 9.73 8.36
C THR A 685 -2.36 8.47 8.75
N VAL A 686 -2.84 7.83 9.80
CA VAL A 686 -2.40 6.54 10.31
C VAL A 686 -3.48 5.50 10.01
N THR A 687 -3.07 4.34 9.53
CA THR A 687 -3.96 3.22 9.21
C THR A 687 -3.33 1.93 9.70
N LEU A 688 -4.12 0.94 10.10
CA LEU A 688 -3.59 -0.32 10.63
C LEU A 688 -3.40 -1.41 9.57
N THR A 689 -4.18 -1.38 8.47
CA THR A 689 -4.14 -2.41 7.42
C THR A 689 -3.74 -1.85 6.06
N SER A 690 -3.30 -2.73 5.15
CA SER A 690 -3.01 -2.37 3.75
C SER A 690 -4.25 -1.98 2.97
N ALA A 691 -5.43 -2.54 3.32
CA ALA A 691 -6.69 -2.19 2.70
C ALA A 691 -7.05 -0.72 2.99
N SER A 692 -7.07 -0.34 4.27
CA SER A 692 -7.39 1.02 4.67
C SER A 692 -6.37 2.05 4.18
N ASP A 693 -5.07 1.72 4.20
CA ASP A 693 -4.05 2.58 3.57
C ASP A 693 -4.28 2.81 2.08
N SER A 694 -4.70 1.77 1.36
CA SER A 694 -4.98 1.86 -0.06
C SER A 694 -6.16 2.79 -0.33
N VAL A 695 -7.22 2.75 0.48
CA VAL A 695 -8.40 3.62 0.37
C VAL A 695 -8.08 5.06 0.77
N VAL A 696 -7.39 5.26 1.90
CA VAL A 696 -7.01 6.59 2.41
C VAL A 696 -6.12 7.37 1.43
N THR A 697 -5.49 6.70 0.47
CA THR A 697 -4.85 7.38 -0.68
C THR A 697 -5.74 8.42 -1.35
N PHE A 698 -7.06 8.18 -1.43
CA PHE A 698 -8.00 9.11 -2.06
C PHE A 698 -8.16 10.45 -1.32
N SER A 699 -7.85 10.52 -0.02
CA SER A 699 -7.79 11.78 0.74
C SER A 699 -6.44 12.53 0.58
N ALA A 700 -5.49 11.90 -0.12
CA ALA A 700 -4.16 12.43 -0.40
C ALA A 700 -3.38 12.89 0.85
N PRO A 701 -3.13 12.02 1.84
CA PRO A 701 -2.33 12.39 3.01
C PRO A 701 -0.88 12.71 2.61
N PRO A 702 -0.28 13.79 3.16
CA PRO A 702 1.10 14.17 2.82
C PRO A 702 2.12 13.18 3.39
N TYR A 703 1.76 12.45 4.44
CA TYR A 703 2.54 11.37 5.00
C TYR A 703 1.65 10.18 5.33
N LYS A 704 2.19 8.98 5.11
CA LYS A 704 1.58 7.70 5.48
C LYS A 704 2.57 6.95 6.34
N LEU A 705 2.08 6.43 7.46
CA LEU A 705 2.95 5.77 8.43
C LEU A 705 3.61 4.51 7.86
N THR A 706 4.95 4.47 7.91
CA THR A 706 5.74 3.26 7.62
C THR A 706 5.90 2.42 8.87
N GLY A 707 5.81 1.08 8.76
CA GLY A 707 5.98 0.19 9.91
C GLY A 707 4.73 0.00 10.78
N ARG A 708 3.53 0.03 10.17
CA ARG A 708 2.21 -0.15 10.83
C ARG A 708 2.16 -1.33 11.80
N PHE A 709 2.86 -2.43 11.47
CA PHE A 709 2.95 -3.60 12.33
C PHE A 709 3.52 -3.28 13.70
N ILE A 710 4.55 -2.42 13.77
CA ILE A 710 5.16 -2.00 15.04
C ILE A 710 4.13 -1.29 15.91
N VAL A 711 3.34 -0.38 15.36
CA VAL A 711 2.29 0.32 16.10
C VAL A 711 1.18 -0.63 16.54
N LEU A 712 0.85 -1.63 15.71
CA LEU A 712 -0.21 -2.60 15.98
C LEU A 712 0.20 -3.68 17.02
N THR A 713 1.47 -4.07 17.09
CA THR A 713 1.90 -5.23 17.90
C THR A 713 2.70 -4.90 19.15
N SER A 714 3.12 -3.64 19.33
CA SER A 714 3.94 -3.27 20.49
C SER A 714 3.13 -3.37 21.77
N LEU A 715 3.69 -4.06 22.77
CA LEU A 715 3.15 -4.12 24.13
C LEU A 715 3.44 -2.85 24.93
N ASN A 716 4.52 -2.15 24.56
CA ASN A 716 4.98 -0.94 25.25
C ASN A 716 4.81 0.31 24.36
N PRO A 717 4.66 1.51 24.97
CA PRO A 717 4.29 2.74 24.28
C PRO A 717 5.41 3.38 23.46
N GLU A 718 6.70 3.09 23.71
CA GLU A 718 7.80 3.89 23.14
C GLU A 718 7.85 3.83 21.62
N MET A 719 7.71 2.62 21.06
CA MET A 719 7.74 2.42 19.61
C MET A 719 6.50 2.99 18.90
N PRO A 720 5.27 2.74 19.38
CA PRO A 720 4.07 3.42 18.87
C PRO A 720 4.15 4.94 18.94
N LEU A 721 4.55 5.52 20.08
CA LEU A 721 4.64 6.97 20.27
C LEU A 721 5.69 7.60 19.36
N LEU A 722 6.86 6.97 19.20
CA LEU A 722 7.87 7.40 18.25
C LEU A 722 7.34 7.38 16.80
N ALA A 723 6.57 6.34 16.45
CA ALA A 723 5.96 6.23 15.13
C ALA A 723 4.86 7.27 14.89
N LEU A 724 4.11 7.65 15.94
CA LEU A 724 3.06 8.67 15.91
C LEU A 724 3.60 10.12 15.99
N LYS A 725 4.90 10.33 16.19
CA LYS A 725 5.54 11.66 16.10
C LYS A 725 6.50 11.70 14.91
N ALA A 726 6.00 11.32 13.73
CA ALA A 726 6.81 11.21 12.52
C ALA A 726 7.09 12.59 11.87
N HIS A 727 8.37 12.88 11.59
CA HIS A 727 8.81 13.90 10.61
C HIS A 727 8.30 15.35 10.80
N ASN A 728 8.39 15.93 12.00
CA ASN A 728 7.92 17.31 12.28
C ASN A 728 6.42 17.54 11.96
N LEU A 729 5.64 16.48 11.76
CA LEU A 729 4.20 16.54 11.64
C LEU A 729 3.59 16.42 13.03
N SER A 730 2.69 17.34 13.39
CA SER A 730 2.12 17.44 14.73
C SER A 730 0.71 16.87 14.84
N HIS A 731 0.01 16.67 13.72
CA HIS A 731 -1.42 16.35 13.73
C HIS A 731 -1.73 14.99 13.08
N ALA A 732 -1.68 13.93 13.88
CA ALA A 732 -1.93 12.57 13.41
C ALA A 732 -3.42 12.21 13.51
N TYR A 733 -3.97 11.63 12.45
CA TYR A 733 -5.35 11.12 12.45
C TYR A 733 -5.36 9.61 12.21
N LEU A 734 -5.90 8.85 13.16
CA LEU A 734 -6.03 7.40 13.07
C LEU A 734 -7.35 7.05 12.39
N TYR A 735 -7.25 6.50 11.17
CA TYR A 735 -8.37 6.00 10.39
C TYR A 735 -8.63 4.53 10.71
N MET A 736 -9.84 4.22 11.17
CA MET A 736 -10.28 2.87 11.54
C MET A 736 -11.56 2.49 10.82
N HIS A 737 -11.47 1.49 9.93
CA HIS A 737 -12.65 0.85 9.35
C HIS A 737 -13.05 -0.38 10.19
N SER A 738 -14.32 -0.79 10.14
CA SER A 738 -14.84 -2.03 10.72
C SER A 738 -13.96 -3.28 10.44
N ARG A 739 -13.32 -3.37 9.26
CA ARG A 739 -12.38 -4.46 8.89
C ARG A 739 -11.06 -4.43 9.66
N ASP A 740 -10.63 -3.26 10.12
CA ASP A 740 -9.37 -3.08 10.83
C ASP A 740 -9.44 -3.63 12.26
N TYR A 741 -10.65 -3.65 12.86
CA TYR A 741 -10.86 -4.21 14.19
C TYR A 741 -10.55 -5.71 14.27
N ALA A 742 -10.66 -6.48 13.18
CA ALA A 742 -10.20 -7.86 13.17
C ALA A 742 -8.68 -7.97 13.38
N SER A 743 -7.91 -7.04 12.82
CA SER A 743 -6.46 -6.97 13.03
C SER A 743 -6.13 -6.44 14.42
N LEU A 744 -6.86 -5.43 14.90
CA LEU A 744 -6.71 -4.89 16.26
C LEU A 744 -6.98 -5.97 17.32
N ASN A 745 -8.08 -6.73 17.18
CA ASN A 745 -8.47 -7.78 18.12
C ASN A 745 -7.47 -8.94 18.17
N ARG A 746 -6.81 -9.27 17.04
CA ARG A 746 -5.72 -10.26 17.03
C ARG A 746 -4.55 -9.82 17.93
N TYR A 747 -4.33 -8.51 18.08
CA TYR A 747 -3.33 -7.92 18.94
C TYR A 747 -3.98 -7.11 20.06
N GLY A 748 -5.07 -7.63 20.65
CA GLY A 748 -5.81 -6.93 21.70
C GLY A 748 -5.01 -6.63 22.97
N GLN A 749 -3.84 -7.28 23.14
CA GLN A 749 -2.88 -7.02 24.21
C GLN A 749 -1.87 -5.92 23.86
N SER A 750 -1.90 -5.35 22.65
CA SER A 750 -1.03 -4.23 22.28
C SER A 750 -1.41 -2.97 23.05
N TRP A 751 -0.42 -2.11 23.31
CA TRP A 751 -0.64 -0.82 23.97
C TRP A 751 -1.63 0.05 23.18
N LEU A 752 -1.56 0.06 21.84
CA LEU A 752 -2.52 0.79 21.00
C LEU A 752 -3.97 0.36 21.29
N ALA A 753 -4.23 -0.95 21.32
CA ALA A 753 -5.57 -1.49 21.48
C ALA A 753 -6.10 -1.33 22.92
N LYS A 754 -5.25 -1.61 23.90
CA LYS A 754 -5.61 -1.65 25.32
C LYS A 754 -5.64 -0.27 25.97
N HIS A 755 -4.73 0.64 25.60
CA HIS A 755 -4.52 1.92 26.28
C HIS A 755 -4.82 3.13 25.40
N LEU A 756 -4.18 3.26 24.24
CA LEU A 756 -4.28 4.50 23.47
C LEU A 756 -5.67 4.68 22.82
N LEU A 757 -6.15 3.70 22.06
CA LEU A 757 -7.37 3.83 21.26
C LEU A 757 -8.61 4.25 22.08
N PRO A 758 -8.85 3.68 23.28
CA PRO A 758 -9.95 4.12 24.15
C PRO A 758 -9.83 5.58 24.65
N MET A 759 -8.66 6.20 24.59
CA MET A 759 -8.47 7.58 25.06
C MET A 759 -8.53 8.61 23.93
N LEU A 760 -8.52 8.16 22.67
CA LEU A 760 -8.42 9.09 21.55
C LEU A 760 -9.77 9.75 21.24
N PRO A 761 -9.81 11.08 21.08
CA PRO A 761 -11.03 11.79 20.71
C PRO A 761 -11.49 11.40 19.29
N VAL A 762 -12.76 11.02 19.17
CA VAL A 762 -13.41 10.75 17.89
C VAL A 762 -13.80 12.07 17.24
N ILE A 763 -13.31 12.30 16.02
CA ILE A 763 -13.64 13.50 15.23
C ILE A 763 -14.62 13.23 14.10
N TYR A 764 -14.79 11.96 13.73
CA TYR A 764 -15.76 11.52 12.74
C TYR A 764 -16.16 10.07 13.00
N ARG A 765 -17.45 9.76 12.83
CA ARG A 765 -17.98 8.40 12.97
C ARG A 765 -19.18 8.17 12.06
N ASN A 766 -19.18 7.06 11.36
CA ASN A 766 -20.38 6.48 10.73
C ASN A 766 -20.42 4.96 10.97
N GLU A 767 -21.30 4.25 10.26
CA GLU A 767 -21.52 2.80 10.42
C GLU A 767 -20.29 1.94 10.06
N GLU A 768 -19.39 2.44 9.21
CA GLU A 768 -18.25 1.67 8.70
C GLU A 768 -16.89 2.18 9.22
N VAL A 769 -16.77 3.48 9.48
CA VAL A 769 -15.50 4.16 9.73
C VAL A 769 -15.60 5.06 10.97
N THR A 770 -14.54 5.03 11.78
CA THR A 770 -14.27 6.00 12.84
C THR A 770 -12.90 6.63 12.61
N ILE A 771 -12.80 7.96 12.73
CA ILE A 771 -11.53 8.69 12.64
C ILE A 771 -11.27 9.32 14.00
N TYR A 772 -10.12 8.97 14.55
CA TYR A 772 -9.65 9.47 15.84
C TYR A 772 -8.57 10.53 15.61
N ASN A 773 -8.57 11.55 16.46
CA ASN A 773 -7.49 12.51 16.52
C ASN A 773 -6.43 11.99 17.49
N SER A 774 -5.28 11.56 16.95
CA SER A 774 -4.11 11.13 17.70
C SER A 774 -2.98 12.17 17.65
N SER A 775 -3.33 13.43 17.43
CA SER A 775 -2.42 14.57 17.54
C SER A 775 -1.96 14.71 19.00
N SER A 776 -0.85 15.41 19.22
CA SER A 776 -0.37 15.76 20.57
C SER A 776 0.16 14.59 21.41
N VAL A 777 0.93 13.69 20.81
CA VAL A 777 1.71 12.69 21.57
C VAL A 777 3.18 13.08 21.66
N SER A 778 3.78 12.97 22.84
CA SER A 778 5.24 12.99 23.02
C SER A 778 5.80 11.57 23.20
N PHE A 779 7.08 11.39 22.88
CA PHE A 779 7.78 10.12 23.01
C PHE A 779 9.05 10.33 23.85
N PRO A 780 9.62 9.27 24.45
CA PRO A 780 10.83 9.38 25.25
C PRO A 780 12.02 9.97 24.47
N GLN A 781 12.62 11.04 24.98
CA GLN A 781 13.76 11.73 24.38
C GLN A 781 15.03 11.53 25.20
N THR A 782 16.14 11.21 24.54
CA THR A 782 17.43 10.95 25.21
C THR A 782 18.05 12.19 25.87
N ASN A 783 17.60 13.39 25.53
CA ASN A 783 18.09 14.67 26.03
C ASN A 783 17.09 15.40 26.94
N SER A 784 16.09 14.69 27.48
CA SER A 784 15.15 15.24 28.45
C SER A 784 15.86 15.63 29.77
N ALA A 785 15.31 16.59 30.51
CA ALA A 785 15.70 16.85 31.90
C ALA A 785 14.88 16.05 32.93
N THR A 786 13.80 15.43 32.47
CA THR A 786 12.83 14.66 33.26
C THR A 786 12.97 13.17 32.95
N ALA A 787 13.06 12.34 33.98
CA ALA A 787 13.04 10.89 33.88
C ALA A 787 11.74 10.29 34.42
N LEU A 788 10.98 9.60 33.57
CA LEU A 788 9.92 8.69 33.97
C LEU A 788 10.55 7.37 34.42
N VAL A 789 10.28 6.96 35.65
CA VAL A 789 10.80 5.75 36.25
C VAL A 789 9.67 4.71 36.30
N ILE A 790 9.89 3.58 35.63
CA ILE A 790 8.93 2.48 35.56
C ILE A 790 9.40 1.27 36.36
N PRO A 791 8.48 0.47 36.91
CA PRO A 791 8.86 -0.70 37.69
C PRO A 791 9.57 -1.75 36.81
N TYR A 792 10.63 -2.34 37.34
CA TYR A 792 11.30 -3.50 36.75
C TYR A 792 10.53 -4.80 36.98
N ASP A 793 9.87 -4.93 38.14
CA ASP A 793 9.15 -6.15 38.54
C ASP A 793 7.65 -6.02 38.23
N ASP A 794 7.18 -6.72 37.20
CA ASP A 794 5.77 -6.75 36.75
C ASP A 794 4.79 -7.23 37.84
N LEU A 795 5.27 -7.89 38.90
CA LEU A 795 4.42 -8.36 40.01
C LEU A 795 3.80 -7.20 40.80
N ILE A 796 4.42 -6.00 40.76
CA ILE A 796 3.93 -4.84 41.50
C ILE A 796 2.52 -4.43 41.08
N ASP A 797 2.29 -4.45 39.77
CA ASP A 797 1.08 -3.94 39.16
C ASP A 797 0.70 -4.82 37.95
N PRO A 798 0.07 -5.98 38.22
CA PRO A 798 -0.33 -6.92 37.18
C PRO A 798 -1.37 -6.37 36.19
N LYS A 799 -1.98 -5.22 36.52
CA LYS A 799 -2.93 -4.52 35.65
C LYS A 799 -2.26 -3.52 34.72
N GLU A 800 -0.98 -3.22 34.97
CA GLU A 800 -0.16 -2.27 34.21
C GLU A 800 -0.67 -0.82 34.31
N GLY A 801 -1.24 -0.43 35.46
CA GLY A 801 -1.64 0.95 35.75
C GLY A 801 -0.50 1.96 35.61
N TRP A 802 0.76 1.55 35.78
CA TRP A 802 1.93 2.39 35.49
C TRP A 802 1.97 2.93 34.05
N LEU A 803 1.29 2.30 33.08
CA LEU A 803 1.18 2.80 31.70
C LEU A 803 0.41 4.12 31.60
N TYR A 804 -0.52 4.42 32.52
CA TYR A 804 -1.21 5.72 32.51
C TYR A 804 -0.26 6.90 32.75
N ALA A 805 0.89 6.67 33.41
CA ALA A 805 1.93 7.68 33.53
C ALA A 805 2.54 8.06 32.18
N TYR A 806 2.68 7.09 31.26
CA TYR A 806 3.07 7.37 29.87
C TYR A 806 2.02 8.20 29.16
N ASP A 807 0.75 7.80 29.27
CA ASP A 807 -0.35 8.46 28.58
C ASP A 807 -0.47 9.92 29.02
N MET A 808 -0.37 10.19 30.32
CA MET A 808 -0.41 11.55 30.88
C MET A 808 0.75 12.43 30.40
N LEU A 809 1.98 11.90 30.40
CA LEU A 809 3.14 12.66 29.94
C LEU A 809 3.11 12.87 28.42
N SER A 810 2.67 11.85 27.69
CA SER A 810 2.60 11.86 26.23
C SER A 810 1.53 12.83 25.71
N LEU A 811 0.28 12.68 26.18
CA LEU A 811 -0.85 13.51 25.78
C LEU A 811 -0.73 14.94 26.32
N GLY A 812 -0.01 15.13 27.43
CA GLY A 812 0.34 16.44 27.95
C GLY A 812 1.51 17.12 27.23
N GLU A 813 2.07 16.48 26.20
CA GLU A 813 3.23 16.95 25.41
C GLU A 813 4.49 17.24 26.22
N TYR A 814 4.67 16.60 27.38
CA TYR A 814 5.85 16.79 28.21
C TYR A 814 7.08 16.13 27.58
N ASN A 815 8.26 16.74 27.75
CA ASN A 815 9.54 16.11 27.41
C ASN A 815 9.98 15.22 28.59
N TYR A 816 10.19 13.94 28.32
CA TYR A 816 10.64 12.95 29.30
C TYR A 816 11.55 11.91 28.64
N THR A 817 12.35 11.21 29.45
CA THR A 817 13.01 9.94 29.09
C THR A 817 12.49 8.83 30.00
N VAL A 818 12.86 7.58 29.75
CA VAL A 818 12.37 6.43 30.52
C VAL A 818 13.53 5.62 31.08
N PHE A 819 13.43 5.24 32.35
CA PHE A 819 14.32 4.28 32.99
C PHE A 819 13.52 3.24 33.78
N TYR A 820 14.05 2.01 33.87
CA TYR A 820 13.62 1.10 34.91
C TYR A 820 14.10 1.60 36.27
N ASP A 821 13.33 1.36 37.30
CA ASP A 821 13.64 1.78 38.67
C ASP A 821 14.99 1.24 39.16
N LEU A 822 15.42 0.05 38.71
CA LEU A 822 16.73 -0.52 39.03
C LEU A 822 17.91 0.08 38.24
N ASP A 823 17.69 0.93 37.25
CA ASP A 823 18.78 1.56 36.48
C ASP A 823 19.43 2.70 37.29
N PRO A 824 20.72 2.62 37.66
CA PRO A 824 21.38 3.68 38.42
C PRO A 824 21.57 4.99 37.62
N SER A 825 21.49 4.93 36.29
CA SER A 825 21.72 6.08 35.41
C SER A 825 20.64 7.16 35.56
N MET A 826 19.45 6.79 36.07
CA MET A 826 18.36 7.75 36.32
C MET A 826 18.76 8.83 37.32
N PHE A 827 19.70 8.56 38.24
CA PHE A 827 20.15 9.54 39.25
C PHE A 827 21.00 10.70 38.70
N SER A 828 21.28 10.70 37.39
CA SER A 828 21.90 11.84 36.71
C SER A 828 20.92 12.97 36.36
N TYR A 829 19.61 12.79 36.60
CA TYR A 829 18.56 13.74 36.26
C TYR A 829 18.07 14.50 37.51
N ASP A 830 17.66 15.75 37.36
CA ASP A 830 17.21 16.60 38.47
C ASP A 830 15.74 16.36 38.86
N LEU A 831 14.93 15.81 37.94
CA LEU A 831 13.49 15.54 38.14
C LEU A 831 13.15 14.09 37.79
N PHE A 832 12.58 13.37 38.75
CA PHE A 832 12.01 12.04 38.59
C PHE A 832 10.50 12.06 38.65
N ILE A 833 9.88 11.19 37.86
CA ILE A 833 8.47 10.84 37.96
C ILE A 833 8.41 9.34 38.18
N LEU A 834 8.05 8.90 39.39
CA LEU A 834 7.73 7.49 39.63
C LEU A 834 6.34 7.22 39.07
N SER A 835 6.23 6.25 38.15
CA SER A 835 4.94 5.84 37.59
C SER A 835 4.04 5.15 38.62
N ILE A 836 4.59 4.73 39.76
CA ILE A 836 3.92 4.01 40.86
C ILE A 836 4.33 4.58 42.21
N ASP A 837 3.54 4.32 43.26
CA ASP A 837 3.94 4.50 44.66
C ASP A 837 4.53 3.17 45.19
N PRO A 838 5.85 3.07 45.43
CA PRO A 838 6.47 1.81 45.84
C PRO A 838 5.89 1.29 47.17
N PRO A 839 5.65 -0.02 47.32
CA PRO A 839 5.12 -0.58 48.56
C PRO A 839 6.14 -0.49 49.69
N GLU A 840 5.63 -0.39 50.92
CA GLU A 840 6.48 -0.29 52.10
C GLU A 840 7.38 -1.53 52.25
N GLY A 841 8.70 -1.30 52.30
CA GLY A 841 9.70 -2.36 52.41
C GLY A 841 9.80 -3.28 51.18
N ASN A 842 9.30 -2.86 50.01
CA ASN A 842 9.19 -3.69 48.81
C ASN A 842 8.38 -4.97 49.03
N ILE A 843 7.38 -4.91 49.93
CA ILE A 843 6.47 -6.00 50.24
C ILE A 843 5.06 -5.60 49.81
N LEU A 844 4.55 -6.25 48.77
CA LEU A 844 3.14 -6.17 48.44
C LEU A 844 2.33 -6.94 49.46
N LYS A 845 1.39 -6.29 50.14
CA LYS A 845 0.38 -6.95 50.98
C LYS A 845 -0.95 -6.96 50.24
N ARG A 846 -1.59 -8.12 50.16
CA ARG A 846 -2.90 -8.29 49.52
C ARG A 846 -3.83 -9.03 50.48
N THR A 847 -5.03 -8.50 50.66
CA THR A 847 -6.12 -9.24 51.31
C THR A 847 -7.14 -9.56 50.23
N PHE A 848 -7.46 -10.83 50.09
CA PHE A 848 -8.46 -11.32 49.16
C PHE A 848 -9.54 -12.04 49.94
N ARG A 849 -10.79 -11.68 49.69
CA ARG A 849 -11.96 -12.31 50.32
C ARG A 849 -12.98 -12.58 49.24
N ASP A 850 -13.50 -13.79 49.28
CA ASP A 850 -14.51 -14.24 48.35
C ASP A 850 -15.53 -15.10 49.08
N ASN A 851 -16.79 -14.76 48.94
CA ASN A 851 -17.92 -15.55 49.44
C ASN A 851 -18.50 -16.45 48.34
N PHE A 852 -17.90 -16.42 47.14
CA PHE A 852 -18.34 -17.13 45.97
C PHE A 852 -19.78 -16.83 45.54
N SER A 853 -20.28 -15.61 45.78
CA SER A 853 -21.63 -15.24 45.34
C SER A 853 -21.70 -14.86 43.86
N ASN A 854 -20.59 -14.42 43.25
CA ASN A 854 -20.48 -13.98 41.85
C ASN A 854 -19.12 -14.39 41.25
N GLU A 855 -18.99 -14.32 39.92
CA GLU A 855 -17.70 -14.50 39.24
C GLU A 855 -16.68 -13.42 39.62
N SER A 856 -15.57 -13.81 40.23
CA SER A 856 -14.60 -12.95 40.93
C SER A 856 -13.16 -13.10 40.44
N GLY A 857 -12.98 -13.47 39.17
CA GLY A 857 -11.67 -13.54 38.52
C GLY A 857 -10.84 -14.79 38.82
N TRP A 858 -11.46 -15.85 39.36
CA TRP A 858 -10.85 -17.17 39.48
C TRP A 858 -10.71 -17.86 38.11
N LEU A 859 -9.66 -18.67 37.96
CA LEU A 859 -9.39 -19.44 36.76
C LEU A 859 -9.73 -20.92 37.00
N SER A 860 -10.71 -21.45 36.25
CA SER A 860 -11.00 -22.88 36.23
C SER A 860 -9.96 -23.66 35.43
N ILE A 861 -9.25 -24.56 36.10
CA ILE A 861 -8.25 -25.43 35.46
C ILE A 861 -8.87 -26.79 35.11
N SER A 862 -9.70 -27.34 36.00
CA SER A 862 -10.39 -28.61 35.81
C SER A 862 -11.61 -28.74 36.72
N GLY A 863 -12.55 -29.62 36.35
CA GLY A 863 -13.78 -29.91 37.09
C GLY A 863 -14.98 -29.06 36.66
N ASP A 864 -16.17 -29.47 37.07
CA ASP A 864 -17.43 -28.76 36.78
C ASP A 864 -17.80 -27.83 37.93
N TRP A 865 -17.58 -26.52 37.74
CA TRP A 865 -17.81 -25.48 38.73
C TRP A 865 -19.09 -24.70 38.43
N ARG A 866 -19.91 -24.44 39.45
CA ARG A 866 -21.17 -23.68 39.34
C ARG A 866 -21.34 -22.75 40.53
N TYR A 867 -21.55 -21.47 40.26
CA TYR A 867 -21.95 -20.49 41.29
C TYR A 867 -23.42 -20.70 41.65
N THR A 868 -23.72 -20.64 42.95
CA THR A 868 -25.06 -20.79 43.53
C THR A 868 -25.30 -19.72 44.58
N ASP A 869 -26.55 -19.52 44.99
CA ASP A 869 -26.92 -18.58 46.07
C ASP A 869 -26.24 -18.90 47.42
N GLN A 870 -25.71 -20.12 47.58
CA GLN A 870 -25.05 -20.60 48.80
C GLN A 870 -23.51 -20.64 48.70
N GLY A 871 -22.94 -20.33 47.53
CA GLY A 871 -21.49 -20.38 47.26
C GLY A 871 -21.13 -21.12 45.97
N LEU A 872 -19.87 -21.54 45.87
CA LEU A 872 -19.33 -22.23 44.69
C LEU A 872 -19.44 -23.74 44.86
N GLN A 873 -20.26 -24.38 44.04
CA GLN A 873 -20.45 -25.82 44.03
C GLN A 873 -19.57 -26.48 42.96
N VAL A 874 -18.96 -27.62 43.29
CA VAL A 874 -18.12 -28.38 42.37
C VAL A 874 -18.50 -29.85 42.33
N GLY A 875 -18.53 -30.41 41.11
CA GLY A 875 -18.73 -31.83 40.87
C GLY A 875 -20.03 -32.19 40.16
N LYS A 876 -20.20 -33.49 39.92
CA LYS A 876 -21.35 -34.10 39.24
C LYS A 876 -21.80 -35.32 40.02
N MET A 877 -23.11 -35.46 40.15
CA MET A 877 -23.74 -36.56 40.89
C MET A 877 -23.24 -37.92 40.38
N GLY A 878 -22.62 -38.71 41.26
CA GLY A 878 -22.13 -40.06 40.97
C GLY A 878 -20.80 -40.16 40.20
N GLU A 879 -20.12 -39.05 39.88
CA GLU A 879 -18.87 -39.05 39.12
C GLU A 879 -17.69 -38.52 39.93
N TYR A 880 -16.57 -39.24 39.94
CA TYR A 880 -15.32 -38.76 40.55
C TYR A 880 -14.68 -37.67 39.68
N GLN A 881 -14.29 -36.56 40.31
CA GLN A 881 -13.52 -35.51 39.64
C GLN A 881 -12.24 -35.16 40.39
N ASP A 882 -11.27 -34.61 39.67
CA ASP A 882 -10.12 -33.89 40.21
C ASP A 882 -10.20 -32.43 39.74
N ALA A 883 -10.89 -31.62 40.54
CA ALA A 883 -11.27 -30.27 40.20
C ALA A 883 -10.31 -29.26 40.82
N MET A 884 -9.84 -28.30 40.03
CA MET A 884 -8.92 -27.24 40.46
C MET A 884 -9.43 -25.86 40.01
N PHE A 885 -9.43 -24.92 40.94
CA PHE A 885 -9.86 -23.54 40.74
C PHE A 885 -8.82 -22.61 41.34
N ILE A 886 -8.19 -21.76 40.53
CA ILE A 886 -7.04 -20.95 40.93
C ILE A 886 -7.46 -19.51 41.15
N SER A 887 -7.10 -18.96 42.31
CA SER A 887 -7.40 -17.58 42.68
C SER A 887 -6.50 -16.59 41.92
N PRO A 888 -6.89 -15.31 41.83
CA PRO A 888 -6.01 -14.25 41.29
C PRO A 888 -4.86 -13.88 42.25
N VAL A 889 -4.77 -14.49 43.43
CA VAL A 889 -3.78 -14.17 44.46
C VAL A 889 -2.52 -15.00 44.27
N SER A 890 -1.38 -14.32 44.18
CA SER A 890 -0.04 -14.91 44.29
C SER A 890 0.61 -14.48 45.59
N ALA A 891 1.30 -15.38 46.26
CA ALA A 891 1.93 -15.11 47.54
C ALA A 891 3.19 -15.95 47.76
N GLN A 892 4.12 -15.42 48.54
CA GLN A 892 5.22 -16.19 49.16
C GLN A 892 4.88 -16.50 50.62
N ASN A 893 4.49 -15.47 51.39
CA ASN A 893 3.98 -15.63 52.74
C ASN A 893 2.48 -15.37 52.72
N PHE A 894 1.69 -16.24 53.34
CA PHE A 894 0.24 -16.05 53.36
C PHE A 894 -0.42 -16.76 54.54
N THR A 895 -1.67 -16.37 54.80
CA THR A 895 -2.65 -17.14 55.57
C THR A 895 -3.91 -17.23 54.72
N ALA A 896 -4.22 -18.42 54.22
CA ALA A 896 -5.36 -18.70 53.38
C ALA A 896 -6.33 -19.63 54.10
N SER A 897 -7.58 -19.22 54.24
CA SER A 897 -8.66 -19.93 54.90
C SER A 897 -9.76 -20.26 53.89
N LEU A 898 -10.22 -21.49 53.91
CA LEU A 898 -11.27 -22.03 53.05
C LEU A 898 -12.36 -22.66 53.89
N THR A 899 -13.60 -22.23 53.69
CA THR A 899 -14.77 -22.86 54.31
C THR A 899 -15.52 -23.67 53.26
N PHE A 900 -15.80 -24.93 53.56
CA PHE A 900 -16.49 -25.83 52.65
C PHE A 900 -17.37 -26.84 53.36
N MET A 901 -18.26 -27.49 52.60
CA MET A 901 -19.21 -28.48 53.05
C MET A 901 -19.29 -29.62 52.03
N PRO A 902 -18.86 -30.85 52.38
CA PRO A 902 -19.08 -32.02 51.54
C PRO A 902 -20.58 -32.32 51.44
N LEU A 903 -21.11 -32.44 50.22
CA LEU A 903 -22.55 -32.67 49.98
C LEU A 903 -22.84 -34.12 49.60
N ASP A 904 -22.00 -34.70 48.75
CA ASP A 904 -22.15 -36.08 48.27
C ASP A 904 -20.79 -36.68 47.88
N GLY A 905 -20.66 -38.01 47.99
CA GLY A 905 -19.42 -38.72 47.69
C GLY A 905 -19.48 -40.21 47.99
N ASP A 906 -18.49 -40.95 47.51
CA ASP A 906 -18.39 -42.38 47.76
C ASP A 906 -17.62 -42.66 49.05
N LEU A 907 -18.32 -43.18 50.07
CA LEU A 907 -17.70 -43.57 51.34
C LEU A 907 -16.80 -44.82 51.22
N ARG A 908 -16.77 -45.54 50.09
CA ARG A 908 -15.86 -46.68 49.88
C ARG A 908 -14.43 -46.25 49.54
N VAL A 909 -14.22 -44.98 49.18
CA VAL A 909 -12.90 -44.42 48.87
C VAL A 909 -12.61 -43.20 49.75
N ALA A 910 -11.34 -42.83 49.83
CA ALA A 910 -10.94 -41.58 50.45
C ALA A 910 -11.34 -40.39 49.55
N ASN A 911 -11.94 -39.36 50.15
CA ASN A 911 -12.33 -38.12 49.49
C ASN A 911 -11.50 -36.94 50.00
N TYR A 912 -11.28 -35.91 49.18
CA TYR A 912 -10.30 -34.87 49.48
C TYR A 912 -10.79 -33.46 49.15
N VAL A 913 -10.47 -32.53 50.04
CA VAL A 913 -10.53 -31.09 49.77
C VAL A 913 -9.24 -30.44 50.25
N SER A 914 -8.67 -29.54 49.46
CA SER A 914 -7.37 -28.91 49.74
C SER A 914 -7.31 -27.46 49.28
N ILE A 915 -6.45 -26.70 49.95
CA ILE A 915 -5.94 -25.41 49.46
C ILE A 915 -4.66 -25.69 48.66
N ILE A 916 -4.61 -25.19 47.43
CA ILE A 916 -3.39 -25.09 46.62
C ILE A 916 -2.67 -23.80 47.04
N TYR A 917 -1.36 -23.87 47.29
CA TYR A 917 -0.64 -22.74 47.87
C TYR A 917 0.72 -22.39 47.25
N ASP A 918 1.13 -23.10 46.21
CA ASP A 918 2.36 -22.83 45.44
C ASP A 918 2.15 -23.24 43.99
N TRP A 919 1.08 -22.74 43.35
CA TRP A 919 0.76 -23.09 41.97
C TRP A 919 1.64 -22.34 40.98
N LYS A 920 2.35 -23.10 40.13
CA LYS A 920 3.10 -22.58 38.98
C LYS A 920 2.41 -22.99 37.68
N ASP A 921 2.11 -24.28 37.57
CA ASP A 921 1.36 -24.88 36.47
C ASP A 921 0.74 -26.20 36.92
N LYS A 922 -0.02 -26.86 36.04
CA LYS A 922 -0.73 -28.12 36.33
C LYS A 922 0.17 -29.31 36.70
N ASN A 923 1.46 -29.24 36.43
CA ASN A 923 2.45 -30.27 36.75
C ASN A 923 3.34 -29.89 37.96
N ASN A 924 3.21 -28.67 38.48
CA ASN A 924 4.08 -28.09 39.51
C ASN A 924 3.27 -27.27 40.50
N PHE A 925 2.81 -27.91 41.57
CA PHE A 925 2.11 -27.22 42.65
C PHE A 925 2.18 -27.94 43.99
N LYS A 926 2.01 -27.19 45.08
CA LYS A 926 1.85 -27.72 46.45
C LYS A 926 0.44 -27.46 46.95
N TYR A 927 -0.08 -28.38 47.75
CA TYR A 927 -1.40 -28.28 48.35
C TYR A 927 -1.45 -28.92 49.73
N ALA A 928 -2.37 -28.46 50.57
CA ALA A 928 -2.59 -28.99 51.90
C ALA A 928 -4.09 -29.08 52.15
N GLY A 929 -4.52 -30.14 52.82
CA GLY A 929 -5.94 -30.44 52.87
C GLY A 929 -6.35 -31.52 53.85
N LEU A 930 -7.61 -31.88 53.72
CA LEU A 930 -8.28 -32.90 54.50
C LEU A 930 -8.62 -34.08 53.62
N MET A 931 -8.33 -35.27 54.13
CA MET A 931 -8.83 -36.53 53.61
C MET A 931 -9.95 -37.03 54.52
N PHE A 932 -11.06 -37.37 53.90
CA PHE A 932 -12.28 -37.85 54.53
C PHE A 932 -12.43 -39.36 54.28
N ASP A 933 -12.38 -40.16 55.35
CA ASP A 933 -12.52 -41.62 55.24
C ASP A 933 -13.97 -42.09 55.39
N GLY A 934 -14.27 -43.28 54.85
CA GLY A 934 -15.60 -43.89 54.92
C GLY A 934 -16.08 -44.29 56.31
N SER A 935 -15.18 -44.31 57.31
CA SER A 935 -15.51 -44.60 58.71
C SER A 935 -15.88 -43.33 59.51
N GLY A 936 -15.93 -42.18 58.84
CA GLY A 936 -16.25 -40.89 59.42
C GLY A 936 -15.07 -40.24 60.14
N VAL A 937 -13.81 -40.58 59.82
CA VAL A 937 -12.60 -39.94 60.38
C VAL A 937 -11.95 -39.00 59.36
N VAL A 938 -11.44 -37.87 59.82
CA VAL A 938 -10.74 -36.87 59.00
C VAL A 938 -9.22 -36.88 59.26
N TYR A 939 -8.42 -36.91 58.20
CA TYR A 939 -6.96 -36.83 58.25
C TYR A 939 -6.47 -35.54 57.60
N ALA A 940 -5.48 -34.91 58.20
CA ALA A 940 -4.80 -33.73 57.66
C ALA A 940 -3.53 -34.16 56.89
N TYR A 941 -3.22 -33.50 55.78
CA TYR A 941 -2.00 -33.78 55.02
C TYR A 941 -1.47 -32.56 54.23
N PHE A 942 -0.18 -32.61 53.91
CA PHE A 942 0.50 -31.80 52.90
C PHE A 942 0.86 -32.67 51.70
N SER A 943 0.88 -32.11 50.50
CA SER A 943 1.34 -32.80 49.30
C SER A 943 2.03 -31.85 48.32
N SER A 944 3.02 -32.38 47.61
CA SER A 944 3.71 -31.71 46.51
C SER A 944 3.53 -32.54 45.24
N TYR A 945 3.09 -31.89 44.17
CA TYR A 945 2.98 -32.43 42.82
C TYR A 945 4.11 -31.83 41.98
N LYS A 946 5.07 -32.64 41.58
CA LYS A 946 6.20 -32.20 40.74
C LYS A 946 6.44 -33.21 39.64
N ASP A 947 6.29 -32.78 38.39
CA ASP A 947 6.52 -33.58 37.18
C ASP A 947 5.80 -34.94 37.18
N GLY A 948 4.56 -34.96 37.68
CA GLY A 948 3.73 -36.16 37.76
C GLY A 948 3.94 -37.03 39.01
N VAL A 949 4.90 -36.68 39.87
CA VAL A 949 5.16 -37.39 41.13
C VAL A 949 4.49 -36.67 42.29
N VAL A 950 3.71 -37.40 43.08
CA VAL A 950 3.05 -36.91 44.29
C VAL A 950 3.80 -37.38 45.52
N VAL A 951 4.26 -36.45 46.35
CA VAL A 951 4.85 -36.72 47.66
C VAL A 951 3.94 -36.17 48.73
N CYS A 952 3.49 -37.03 49.66
CA CYS A 952 2.57 -36.68 50.75
C CYS A 952 3.25 -36.75 52.12
N TYR A 953 2.91 -35.82 53.00
CA TYR A 953 3.38 -35.76 54.38
C TYR A 953 2.22 -35.48 55.36
N PRO A 954 2.10 -36.24 56.47
CA PRO A 954 2.80 -37.49 56.77
C PRO A 954 2.52 -38.58 55.74
N LYS A 955 3.20 -39.74 55.84
CA LYS A 955 2.88 -40.89 54.98
C LYS A 955 1.38 -41.20 55.08
N TRP A 956 0.81 -41.63 53.95
CA TRP A 956 -0.59 -42.00 53.81
C TRP A 956 -1.09 -42.90 54.96
N PRO A 957 -2.27 -42.66 55.59
CA PRO A 957 -3.35 -41.74 55.20
C PRO A 957 -3.22 -40.28 55.68
N GLY A 958 -2.09 -39.89 56.27
CA GLY A 958 -1.89 -38.56 56.86
C GLY A 958 -2.08 -38.57 58.38
N LEU A 959 -2.19 -37.39 59.00
CA LEU A 959 -2.36 -37.26 60.45
C LEU A 959 -3.85 -37.33 60.83
N ASN A 960 -4.23 -38.30 61.65
CA ASN A 960 -5.59 -38.39 62.18
C ASN A 960 -5.89 -37.15 63.05
N THR A 961 -6.93 -36.40 62.71
CA THR A 961 -7.28 -35.15 63.39
C THR A 961 -8.12 -35.34 64.66
N GLY A 962 -8.67 -36.55 64.86
CA GLY A 962 -9.68 -36.84 65.89
C GLY A 962 -11.07 -36.28 65.59
N LEU A 963 -11.26 -35.60 64.46
CA LEU A 963 -12.55 -35.07 64.02
C LEU A 963 -13.40 -36.16 63.38
N ARG A 964 -14.72 -36.02 63.56
CA ARG A 964 -15.74 -36.81 62.87
C ARG A 964 -16.39 -35.99 61.76
N TRP A 965 -16.89 -36.65 60.72
CA TRP A 965 -17.56 -36.00 59.60
C TRP A 965 -18.74 -36.80 59.06
N GLY A 966 -19.71 -36.08 58.49
CA GLY A 966 -20.77 -36.55 57.60
C GLY A 966 -21.05 -35.51 56.51
N PHE A 967 -21.90 -35.88 55.54
CA PHE A 967 -22.35 -34.93 54.51
C PHE A 967 -23.20 -33.82 55.14
N GLY A 968 -22.94 -32.58 54.73
CA GLY A 968 -23.53 -31.38 55.33
C GLY A 968 -22.74 -30.78 56.49
N ASP A 969 -21.67 -31.43 56.98
CA ASP A 969 -20.79 -30.84 57.98
C ASP A 969 -19.89 -29.75 57.36
N SER A 970 -19.73 -28.63 58.07
CA SER A 970 -18.86 -27.53 57.62
C SER A 970 -17.46 -27.64 58.20
N PHE A 971 -16.45 -27.44 57.35
CA PHE A 971 -15.04 -27.44 57.71
C PHE A 971 -14.41 -26.10 57.35
N ASN A 972 -13.59 -25.57 58.26
CA ASN A 972 -12.72 -24.44 58.00
C ASN A 972 -11.27 -24.93 57.95
N LEU A 973 -10.65 -24.79 56.77
CA LEU A 973 -9.29 -25.22 56.49
C LEU A 973 -8.42 -23.99 56.31
N THR A 974 -7.38 -23.83 57.14
CA THR A 974 -6.43 -22.72 56.99
C THR A 974 -5.03 -23.24 56.74
N VAL A 975 -4.39 -22.72 55.71
CA VAL A 975 -2.97 -22.91 55.43
C VAL A 975 -2.26 -21.59 55.67
N SER A 976 -1.22 -21.59 56.50
CA SER A 976 -0.35 -20.44 56.66
C SER A 976 1.09 -20.80 56.26
N ALA A 977 1.68 -20.02 55.36
CA ALA A 977 3.09 -20.09 55.02
C ALA A 977 3.81 -18.81 55.47
N ASP A 978 4.92 -19.00 56.18
CA ASP A 978 5.80 -17.94 56.67
C ASP A 978 7.25 -18.38 56.42
N GLY A 979 7.85 -17.82 55.36
CA GLY A 979 9.15 -18.24 54.84
C GLY A 979 9.16 -19.71 54.41
N GLU A 980 10.13 -20.47 54.93
CA GLU A 980 10.26 -21.89 54.61
C GLU A 980 9.28 -22.80 55.37
N MET A 981 8.35 -22.25 56.15
CA MET A 981 7.46 -23.05 57.00
C MET A 981 6.00 -22.94 56.56
N ALA A 982 5.34 -24.08 56.35
CA ALA A 982 3.89 -24.13 56.16
C ALA A 982 3.20 -24.86 57.31
N ARG A 983 2.06 -24.33 57.77
CA ARG A 983 1.24 -24.86 58.86
C ARG A 983 -0.20 -25.06 58.37
N LEU A 984 -0.81 -26.16 58.78
CA LEU A 984 -2.19 -26.53 58.46
C LEU A 984 -3.04 -26.51 59.73
N TYR A 985 -4.12 -25.75 59.68
CA TYR A 985 -5.12 -25.65 60.73
C TYR A 985 -6.46 -26.16 60.23
N VAL A 986 -7.22 -26.78 61.12
CA VAL A 986 -8.57 -27.24 60.85
C VAL A 986 -9.45 -26.76 61.99
N ASN A 987 -10.52 -26.03 61.66
CA ASN A 987 -11.43 -25.38 62.62
C ASN A 987 -10.67 -24.55 63.68
N GLY A 988 -9.63 -23.83 63.25
CA GLY A 988 -8.79 -22.97 64.09
C GLY A 988 -7.71 -23.69 64.91
N ARG A 989 -7.64 -25.03 64.89
CA ARG A 989 -6.63 -25.82 65.64
C ARG A 989 -5.47 -26.27 64.72
N PRO A 990 -4.19 -26.07 65.09
CA PRO A 990 -3.06 -26.52 64.27
C PRO A 990 -2.89 -28.04 64.33
N TYR A 991 -2.65 -28.67 63.18
CA TYR A 991 -2.45 -30.12 63.06
C TYR A 991 -1.09 -30.50 62.48
N LEU A 992 -0.66 -29.82 61.41
CA LEU A 992 0.59 -30.18 60.71
C LEU A 992 1.49 -28.97 60.48
N ARG A 993 2.79 -29.26 60.42
CA ARG A 993 3.86 -28.34 60.05
C ARG A 993 4.83 -29.05 59.12
N VAL A 994 5.24 -28.38 58.05
CA VAL A 994 6.27 -28.85 57.11
C VAL A 994 7.33 -27.77 56.86
N GLU A 995 8.56 -28.23 56.63
CA GLU A 995 9.66 -27.41 56.09
C GLU A 995 9.64 -27.47 54.56
N GLY A 996 9.97 -26.36 53.91
CA GLY A 996 9.84 -26.17 52.46
C GLY A 996 8.50 -25.56 52.03
N GLY A 997 8.13 -24.43 52.66
CA GLY A 997 6.94 -23.59 52.39
C GLY A 997 6.75 -23.14 50.93
N ALA A 998 5.98 -22.08 50.69
CA ALA A 998 5.74 -21.60 49.32
C ALA A 998 6.99 -20.89 48.76
N ALA A 999 7.46 -21.31 47.59
CA ALA A 999 8.54 -20.60 46.89
C ALA A 999 8.02 -19.37 46.11
N GLY A 1000 6.74 -19.04 46.25
CA GLY A 1000 6.02 -18.06 45.43
C GLY A 1000 5.22 -18.74 44.32
N GLY A 1001 3.89 -18.63 44.40
CA GLY A 1001 2.94 -19.17 43.43
C GLY A 1001 1.51 -18.69 43.66
N LYS A 1002 0.58 -19.06 42.78
CA LYS A 1002 -0.84 -18.75 42.95
C LYS A 1002 -1.47 -19.63 44.04
N LEU A 1003 -2.44 -19.06 44.75
CA LEU A 1003 -3.31 -19.79 45.67
C LEU A 1003 -4.52 -20.35 44.91
N GLY A 1004 -5.12 -21.42 45.41
CA GLY A 1004 -6.31 -21.99 44.81
C GLY A 1004 -6.97 -23.05 45.69
N ILE A 1005 -7.98 -23.71 45.14
CA ILE A 1005 -8.71 -24.77 45.81
C ILE A 1005 -8.75 -26.02 44.91
N ARG A 1006 -8.75 -27.19 45.56
CA ARG A 1006 -8.81 -28.48 44.90
C ARG A 1006 -9.79 -29.41 45.59
N MET A 1007 -10.59 -30.11 44.81
CA MET A 1007 -11.43 -31.22 45.26
C MET A 1007 -11.05 -32.47 44.48
N THR A 1008 -10.94 -33.61 45.17
CA THR A 1008 -10.65 -34.90 44.52
C THR A 1008 -11.57 -35.98 45.08
N LYS A 1009 -12.20 -36.76 44.19
CA LYS A 1009 -13.07 -37.94 44.46
C LYS A 1009 -14.41 -37.69 45.17
N PHE A 1010 -14.69 -36.51 45.72
CA PHE A 1010 -16.08 -36.19 46.08
C PHE A 1010 -16.96 -36.14 44.81
N TYR A 1011 -18.24 -36.47 44.96
CA TYR A 1011 -19.22 -36.24 43.89
C TYR A 1011 -19.68 -34.78 43.91
N ASP A 1012 -19.80 -34.18 45.09
CA ASP A 1012 -20.29 -32.82 45.26
C ASP A 1012 -19.76 -32.15 46.53
N VAL A 1013 -19.23 -30.92 46.39
CA VAL A 1013 -18.74 -30.08 47.50
C VAL A 1013 -19.17 -28.64 47.27
N LEU A 1014 -19.66 -27.99 48.33
CA LEU A 1014 -19.97 -26.56 48.35
C LEU A 1014 -18.86 -25.78 49.07
N PHE A 1015 -18.27 -24.80 48.41
CA PHE A 1015 -17.35 -23.83 48.99
C PHE A 1015 -18.09 -22.53 49.30
N THR A 1016 -18.05 -22.09 50.55
CA THR A 1016 -18.86 -20.94 51.03
C THR A 1016 -18.03 -19.68 51.24
N SER A 1017 -16.72 -19.82 51.46
CA SER A 1017 -15.82 -18.66 51.55
C SER A 1017 -14.36 -19.03 51.34
N PHE A 1018 -13.60 -18.14 50.72
CA PHE A 1018 -12.15 -18.16 50.69
C PHE A 1018 -11.60 -16.80 51.12
N GLU A 1019 -10.65 -16.79 52.05
CA GLU A 1019 -9.96 -15.60 52.50
C GLU A 1019 -8.46 -15.84 52.45
N ALA A 1020 -7.69 -14.91 51.90
CA ALA A 1020 -6.24 -14.96 51.91
C ALA A 1020 -5.65 -13.60 52.29
N GLU A 1021 -4.82 -13.59 53.33
CA GLU A 1021 -3.88 -12.51 53.59
C GLU A 1021 -2.53 -12.95 53.03
N ALA A 1022 -2.04 -12.26 52.01
CA ALA A 1022 -0.86 -12.62 51.26
C ALA A 1022 0.16 -11.48 51.30
N SER A 1023 1.43 -11.85 51.33
CA SER A 1023 2.54 -10.94 51.08
C SER A 1023 3.54 -11.53 50.09
N LEU A 1024 4.08 -10.64 49.27
CA LEU A 1024 4.99 -10.96 48.18
C LEU A 1024 6.10 -9.92 48.15
N ALA A 1025 7.35 -10.36 48.23
CA ALA A 1025 8.48 -9.48 48.00
C ALA A 1025 8.58 -9.16 46.50
N VAL A 1026 8.74 -7.87 46.17
CA VAL A 1026 8.97 -7.38 44.81
C VAL A 1026 10.37 -6.84 44.66
N GLN A 1027 10.93 -6.97 43.47
CA GLN A 1027 12.28 -6.49 43.15
C GLN A 1027 12.23 -5.06 42.65
N LEU A 1028 12.29 -4.12 43.58
CA LEU A 1028 12.34 -2.68 43.30
C LEU A 1028 13.54 -2.03 43.99
N ARG A 1029 13.87 -0.81 43.56
CA ARG A 1029 14.83 0.05 44.24
C ARG A 1029 14.34 0.40 45.65
N ASP A 1030 15.27 0.51 46.59
CA ASP A 1030 14.99 0.97 47.94
C ASP A 1030 14.50 2.43 47.92
N VAL A 1031 13.39 2.71 48.60
CA VAL A 1031 12.82 4.05 48.72
C VAL A 1031 13.80 5.08 49.30
N MET A 1032 14.77 4.63 50.09
CA MET A 1032 15.80 5.49 50.67
C MET A 1032 16.72 6.10 49.61
N ASP A 1033 16.95 5.42 48.48
CA ASP A 1033 17.73 5.98 47.37
C ASP A 1033 17.03 7.20 46.76
N TYR A 1034 15.70 7.15 46.62
CA TYR A 1034 14.92 8.29 46.13
C TYR A 1034 14.94 9.47 47.12
N LEU A 1035 14.81 9.19 48.42
CA LEU A 1035 14.87 10.22 49.45
C LEU A 1035 16.25 10.88 49.52
N GLU A 1036 17.32 10.13 49.33
CA GLU A 1036 18.68 10.67 49.30
C GLU A 1036 18.89 11.56 48.07
N HIS A 1037 18.35 11.18 46.91
CA HIS A 1037 18.34 12.07 45.75
C HIS A 1037 17.61 13.40 46.02
N VAL A 1038 16.40 13.34 46.61
CA VAL A 1038 15.63 14.54 46.95
C VAL A 1038 16.35 15.39 47.99
N ARG A 1039 16.95 14.76 49.01
CA ARG A 1039 17.74 15.45 50.04
C ARG A 1039 18.86 16.29 49.43
N ASN A 1040 19.48 15.78 48.36
CA ASN A 1040 20.57 16.43 47.64
C ASN A 1040 20.11 17.48 46.61
N GLY A 1041 18.82 17.87 46.60
CA GLY A 1041 18.27 18.93 45.78
C GLY A 1041 17.43 18.46 44.60
N GLY A 1042 17.30 17.15 44.41
CA GLY A 1042 16.44 16.56 43.39
C GLY A 1042 14.95 16.79 43.63
N ARG A 1043 14.15 16.66 42.57
CA ARG A 1043 12.69 16.74 42.63
C ARG A 1043 12.06 15.39 42.28
N LEU A 1044 11.12 14.94 43.10
CA LEU A 1044 10.44 13.66 42.92
C LEU A 1044 8.94 13.87 42.78
N ILE A 1045 8.35 13.40 41.69
CA ILE A 1045 6.90 13.31 41.51
C ILE A 1045 6.51 11.83 41.63
N VAL A 1046 5.48 11.52 42.42
CA VAL A 1046 4.99 10.16 42.62
C VAL A 1046 3.55 10.08 42.15
N PHE A 1047 3.33 9.27 41.11
CA PHE A 1047 2.00 8.91 40.64
C PHE A 1047 1.56 7.61 41.30
N ASN A 1048 0.43 7.63 41.99
CA ASN A 1048 -0.05 6.45 42.71
C ASN A 1048 -0.91 5.52 41.83
N THR A 1049 -0.43 5.19 40.63
CA THR A 1049 -1.21 4.35 39.67
C THR A 1049 -1.56 2.97 40.22
N ASN A 1050 -0.77 2.45 41.15
CA ASN A 1050 -0.91 1.15 41.81
C ASN A 1050 -1.60 1.21 43.19
N GLY A 1051 -2.15 2.36 43.57
CA GLY A 1051 -2.77 2.58 44.88
C GLY A 1051 -1.83 3.22 45.90
N TYR A 1052 -2.17 3.08 47.18
CA TYR A 1052 -1.50 3.80 48.28
C TYR A 1052 -0.30 3.00 48.83
N GLY A 1053 0.92 3.47 48.56
CA GLY A 1053 2.19 2.87 48.97
C GLY A 1053 2.96 3.69 50.01
N TYR A 1054 4.29 3.63 49.97
CA TYR A 1054 5.19 4.26 50.92
C TYR A 1054 5.01 5.78 50.99
N PHE A 1055 5.02 6.48 49.84
CA PHE A 1055 4.96 7.94 49.83
C PHE A 1055 3.60 8.45 50.27
N SER A 1056 2.51 7.76 49.90
CA SER A 1056 1.18 8.09 50.43
C SER A 1056 1.10 7.96 51.94
N ASN A 1057 1.61 6.87 52.52
CA ASN A 1057 1.62 6.64 53.97
C ASN A 1057 2.52 7.64 54.71
N ARG A 1058 3.61 8.07 54.06
CA ARG A 1058 4.53 9.07 54.56
C ARG A 1058 3.89 10.47 54.59
N MET A 1059 3.22 10.87 53.51
CA MET A 1059 2.76 12.24 53.32
C MET A 1059 1.32 12.46 53.79
N LEU A 1060 0.49 11.44 53.76
CA LEU A 1060 -0.96 11.55 53.93
C LEU A 1060 -1.48 10.62 55.05
N LYS A 1061 -2.64 10.97 55.57
CA LYS A 1061 -3.44 10.14 56.50
C LYS A 1061 -4.74 9.77 55.80
N ILE A 1062 -4.88 8.50 55.47
CA ILE A 1062 -6.05 7.94 54.78
C ILE A 1062 -7.12 7.64 55.82
N LYS A 1063 -8.32 8.24 55.68
CA LYS A 1063 -9.49 7.91 56.52
C LYS A 1063 -10.27 6.75 55.93
N ASN A 1064 -10.99 6.01 56.79
CA ASN A 1064 -11.88 4.92 56.38
C ASN A 1064 -13.20 5.39 55.73
N SER A 1065 -13.31 6.67 55.37
CA SER A 1065 -14.47 7.29 54.73
C SER A 1065 -14.06 7.84 53.36
N SER A 1066 -14.96 7.77 52.37
CA SER A 1066 -14.79 8.34 51.03
C SER A 1066 -15.80 9.46 50.78
N LEU A 1067 -15.47 10.31 49.80
CA LEU A 1067 -16.33 11.37 49.26
C LEU A 1067 -16.63 11.05 47.80
N THR A 1068 -17.81 11.44 47.33
CA THR A 1068 -18.11 11.46 45.89
C THR A 1068 -17.76 12.82 45.33
N VAL A 1069 -16.76 12.91 44.46
CA VAL A 1069 -16.19 14.16 43.94
C VAL A 1069 -16.44 14.29 42.45
N ASP A 1070 -16.72 15.49 41.96
CA ASP A 1070 -17.00 15.80 40.55
C ASP A 1070 -16.08 16.88 39.98
N GLU A 1071 -15.10 17.35 40.77
CA GLU A 1071 -14.19 18.43 40.41
C GLU A 1071 -12.82 18.24 41.09
N ILE A 1072 -11.77 18.71 40.42
CA ILE A 1072 -10.43 18.92 40.97
C ILE A 1072 -10.14 20.42 40.94
N ASN A 1073 -9.73 20.99 42.06
CA ASN A 1073 -9.41 22.40 42.20
C ASN A 1073 -7.97 22.59 42.69
N GLY A 1074 -7.19 23.35 41.93
CA GLY A 1074 -5.82 23.71 42.24
C GLY A 1074 -5.48 25.08 41.66
N SER A 1075 -4.42 25.17 40.87
CA SER A 1075 -4.13 26.40 40.09
C SER A 1075 -5.15 26.64 38.96
N VAL A 1076 -5.84 25.57 38.53
CA VAL A 1076 -6.92 25.56 37.55
C VAL A 1076 -8.03 24.65 38.09
N GLU A 1077 -9.28 24.99 37.77
CA GLU A 1077 -10.45 24.16 38.07
C GLU A 1077 -10.69 23.16 36.92
N VAL A 1078 -10.80 21.87 37.25
CA VAL A 1078 -11.02 20.78 36.29
C VAL A 1078 -12.25 20.00 36.71
N LYS A 1079 -13.30 20.01 35.87
CA LYS A 1079 -14.50 19.19 36.08
C LYS A 1079 -14.26 17.76 35.63
N LEU A 1080 -14.67 16.81 36.45
CA LEU A 1080 -14.59 15.38 36.14
C LEU A 1080 -15.80 14.96 35.30
N PRO A 1081 -15.62 14.11 34.28
CA PRO A 1081 -16.73 13.63 33.44
C PRO A 1081 -17.70 12.72 34.19
N LEU A 1082 -17.25 12.13 35.31
CA LEU A 1082 -18.02 11.26 36.19
C LEU A 1082 -17.71 11.59 37.65
N ALA A 1083 -18.72 11.44 38.51
CA ALA A 1083 -18.52 11.55 39.94
C ALA A 1083 -17.75 10.34 40.48
N LEU A 1084 -16.65 10.58 41.18
CA LEU A 1084 -15.69 9.56 41.63
C LEU A 1084 -15.74 9.35 43.14
N GLY A 1085 -15.66 8.09 43.58
CA GLY A 1085 -15.45 7.79 45.00
C GLY A 1085 -13.97 7.94 45.37
N VAL A 1086 -13.63 8.93 46.20
CA VAL A 1086 -12.26 9.23 46.61
C VAL A 1086 -12.14 9.12 48.14
N PRO A 1087 -11.16 8.39 48.70
CA PRO A 1087 -10.96 8.36 50.15
C PRO A 1087 -10.58 9.75 50.67
N ILE A 1088 -11.00 10.10 51.89
CA ILE A 1088 -10.62 11.38 52.50
C ILE A 1088 -9.15 11.30 52.96
N LEU A 1089 -8.31 12.13 52.33
CA LEU A 1089 -6.89 12.23 52.61
C LEU A 1089 -6.59 13.54 53.35
N GLU A 1090 -5.92 13.43 54.49
CA GLU A 1090 -5.44 14.59 55.26
C GLU A 1090 -3.92 14.69 55.17
N PRO A 1091 -3.32 15.90 55.08
CA PRO A 1091 -1.88 16.04 55.02
C PRO A 1091 -1.26 15.76 56.40
N ARG A 1092 -0.09 15.11 56.42
CA ARG A 1092 0.72 14.98 57.64
C ARG A 1092 1.52 16.26 57.90
N SER A 1093 2.12 16.35 59.08
CA SER A 1093 2.94 17.51 59.47
C SER A 1093 4.08 17.74 58.47
N GLY A 1094 4.20 18.96 57.95
CA GLY A 1094 5.22 19.33 56.95
C GLY A 1094 4.81 19.07 55.49
N VAL A 1095 3.56 18.65 55.25
CA VAL A 1095 3.00 18.43 53.91
C VAL A 1095 1.97 19.51 53.60
N GLU A 1096 2.10 20.14 52.43
CA GLU A 1096 1.21 21.20 51.95
C GLU A 1096 0.35 20.67 50.79
N PRO A 1097 -1.00 20.74 50.85
CA PRO A 1097 -1.84 20.42 49.69
C PRO A 1097 -1.60 21.42 48.55
N LEU A 1098 -1.43 20.90 47.32
CA LEU A 1098 -1.30 21.69 46.09
C LEU A 1098 -2.63 21.77 45.33
N ALA A 1099 -3.41 20.69 45.36
CA ALA A 1099 -4.70 20.60 44.69
C ALA A 1099 -5.61 19.59 45.42
N LEU A 1100 -6.92 19.80 45.33
CA LEU A 1100 -7.93 19.06 46.05
C LEU A 1100 -8.98 18.51 45.09
N TYR A 1101 -9.42 17.29 45.33
CA TYR A 1101 -10.74 16.84 44.87
C TYR A 1101 -11.81 17.56 45.70
N ILE A 1102 -12.83 18.12 45.03
CA ILE A 1102 -13.92 18.84 45.66
C ILE A 1102 -15.24 18.08 45.49
N SER A 1103 -16.04 18.08 46.55
CA SER A 1103 -17.46 17.73 46.50
C SER A 1103 -18.28 18.70 47.34
N GLN A 1104 -19.60 18.58 47.27
CA GLN A 1104 -20.51 19.31 48.16
C GLN A 1104 -20.34 18.88 49.64
N GLU A 1105 -19.79 17.69 49.89
CA GLU A 1105 -19.64 17.09 51.23
C GLU A 1105 -18.26 17.37 51.87
N GLY A 1106 -17.30 17.90 51.10
CA GLY A 1106 -15.97 18.24 51.59
C GLY A 1106 -14.91 18.21 50.49
N SER A 1107 -13.65 18.06 50.89
CA SER A 1107 -12.52 17.96 49.96
C SER A 1107 -11.56 16.85 50.38
N SER A 1108 -10.89 16.24 49.40
CA SER A 1108 -9.78 15.31 49.62
C SER A 1108 -8.55 15.74 48.82
N ILE A 1109 -7.36 15.32 49.23
CA ILE A 1109 -6.13 15.73 48.54
C ILE A 1109 -6.01 15.02 47.17
N TYR A 1110 -5.87 15.82 46.12
CA TYR A 1110 -5.47 15.37 44.78
C TYR A 1110 -3.95 15.42 44.63
N ALA A 1111 -3.30 16.52 45.02
CA ALA A 1111 -1.85 16.63 44.99
C ALA A 1111 -1.32 17.31 46.27
N ALA A 1112 -0.15 16.89 46.74
CA ALA A 1112 0.52 17.46 47.91
C ALA A 1112 2.03 17.53 47.73
N VAL A 1113 2.69 18.45 48.44
CA VAL A 1113 4.15 18.62 48.43
C VAL A 1113 4.73 18.47 49.84
N GLU A 1114 5.86 17.77 49.95
CA GLU A 1114 6.72 17.70 51.13
C GLU A 1114 8.11 18.24 50.76
N ARG A 1115 8.64 19.20 51.51
CA ARG A 1115 10.04 19.63 51.36
C ARG A 1115 10.96 18.69 52.13
N HIS A 1116 11.97 18.13 51.47
CA HIS A 1116 12.90 17.18 52.07
C HIS A 1116 14.35 17.54 51.74
N GLY A 1117 15.13 17.98 52.73
CA GLY A 1117 16.49 18.50 52.49
C GLY A 1117 16.46 19.77 51.63
N SER A 1118 17.24 19.81 50.54
CA SER A 1118 17.19 20.91 49.57
C SER A 1118 16.22 20.68 48.39
N GLY A 1119 15.55 19.53 48.34
CA GLY A 1119 14.58 19.19 47.28
C GLY A 1119 13.14 19.10 47.76
N GLU A 1120 12.28 18.55 46.91
CA GLU A 1120 10.85 18.37 47.20
C GLU A 1120 10.27 17.08 46.61
N ILE A 1121 9.24 16.56 47.28
CA ILE A 1121 8.45 15.41 46.86
C ILE A 1121 7.04 15.90 46.58
N ILE A 1122 6.53 15.65 45.37
CA ILE A 1122 5.15 15.93 44.98
C ILE A 1122 4.44 14.59 44.82
N TYR A 1123 3.40 14.37 45.61
CA TYR A 1123 2.54 13.19 45.51
C TYR A 1123 1.26 13.55 44.77
N VAL A 1124 0.87 12.75 43.76
CA VAL A 1124 -0.36 12.95 42.98
C VAL A 1124 -1.25 11.70 43.08
N ASN A 1125 -2.46 11.92 43.58
CA ASN A 1125 -3.48 10.92 43.87
C ASN A 1125 -4.42 10.71 42.67
N ILE A 1126 -3.96 9.96 41.66
CA ILE A 1126 -4.69 9.58 40.45
C ILE A 1126 -5.36 8.21 40.53
N TYR A 1127 -5.04 7.37 41.52
CA TYR A 1127 -5.62 6.03 41.69
C TYR A 1127 -7.14 5.97 41.61
N PRO A 1128 -7.92 6.91 42.20
CA PRO A 1128 -9.37 6.87 42.10
C PRO A 1128 -9.90 7.06 40.67
N ILE A 1129 -9.21 7.85 39.85
CA ILE A 1129 -9.56 8.08 38.44
C ILE A 1129 -9.33 6.80 37.65
N ILE A 1130 -8.14 6.21 37.78
CA ILE A 1130 -7.78 4.96 37.10
C ILE A 1130 -8.73 3.82 37.48
N SER A 1131 -9.01 3.68 38.78
CA SER A 1131 -9.89 2.62 39.30
C SER A 1131 -11.32 2.73 38.76
N ALA A 1132 -11.83 3.96 38.60
CA ALA A 1132 -13.19 4.19 38.09
C ALA A 1132 -13.32 3.93 36.58
N SER A 1133 -12.29 4.26 35.81
CA SER A 1133 -12.20 3.92 34.38
C SER A 1133 -12.25 2.40 34.18
N GLU A 1134 -11.47 1.66 34.96
CA GLU A 1134 -11.45 0.19 34.89
C GLU A 1134 -12.78 -0.45 35.30
N SER A 1135 -13.50 0.10 36.28
CA SER A 1135 -14.72 -0.51 36.82
C SER A 1135 -15.97 -0.27 35.98
N ASN A 1136 -16.03 0.85 35.26
CA ASN A 1136 -17.25 1.26 34.54
C ASN A 1136 -17.19 1.06 33.03
N GLY A 1137 -16.05 0.65 32.47
CA GLY A 1137 -15.84 0.61 31.01
C GLY A 1137 -16.01 1.99 30.37
N VAL A 1138 -15.82 3.05 31.15
CA VAL A 1138 -15.91 4.44 30.70
C VAL A 1138 -14.50 4.98 30.55
N GLU A 1139 -14.25 5.69 29.45
CA GLU A 1139 -12.96 6.32 29.12
C GLU A 1139 -12.50 7.24 30.29
N PRO A 1140 -11.24 7.13 30.75
CA PRO A 1140 -10.68 7.92 31.86
C PRO A 1140 -10.54 9.42 31.58
#